data_AF-A0A8H6SPS8-F1
#
_entry.id   AF-A0A8H6SPS8-F1
#
_cell.length_a   1.000
_cell.length_b   1.000
_cell.length_c   1.000
_cell.angle_alpha   90.00
_cell.angle_beta   90.00
_cell.angle_gamma   90.00
#
_symmetry.space_group_name_H-M   'P 1'
#
loop_
_entity.id
_entity.type
_entity.pdbx_description
1 polymer ?
#
loop_
_entity_poly.entity_id
_entity_poly.type
_entity_poly.pdbx_seq_one_letter_code
_entity_poly.pdbx_strand_id
1 'polypeptide(L)'
;MQTPIASASAFRPAQLQQYAAAPRLQVDGHERWYTDQLPNNRMTLALRSGITSEVHWALERLLRLSYGEVFYFEKTPGVADALFEWPEWYINEGYKASKDEDNLFSPSREFEMKRRHALDSLSILRNAASFENNARELIYHPHSMPLVCHALSRLDPVVDDHAEFLLNVVEFFHCWAAWFAVSPAIVSMVWNPIPPLCRIAQTSQNRSLIISSLTTLTVLFHNPHNMPLLSPNSPALDAVIRYLPLCQDKQLLEACLEFLFAHLSHPAMAKEFLLHPKMPAVLKLLVSVLLNEQVSTSSEQEISQPVRSIPTSEVTVRDYELTKEDLESLVKKPEPQRCYDWLKLMFAARPEHETPQVQFWTNYREAFQAHAAEQPLLNAADVIKNVSVVFPSSEPVGLDKKYIVRGVDRRKVSTEAITCRWKRSKCGGTVYETLGQLFDHLLEHLAEVEGTETACLWADCTQTKIPKTALRQHLLTHLPPAQPPQRPASQSDTISVAAESNDVYPMKDPTTRIPPPVRTTLTIRTPTGNPPSTSLTALLCIRILFRTSFTSMEAAPRADEDRFGFPWLPEGGDEVVLADDMPVDKEKEGEMRGRKAFSGVQRMMEEVQLEDEILQGWIIEMVVDLLVAPGNNLESVPYAQLVGDPWLVVASTLPLWKNRKNVRITYSPIPHEPETTFDDLVEYNDRTAKPGSAPSTVKGIDRLKAGATGQWKWRGKGLLMIASSHWQLLGLNANASDAEPQWAVTYFASTLFTPAGLDIYARSKEALTDEFVEGLVKELEGIPAVKKLVENGGMFRIPHD
;
A
#
# COMPACT_ATOMS: atom_id res chain seq x y z
N MET A 1 -10.37 48.76 -14.53
CA MET A 1 -11.59 47.93 -14.67
C MET A 1 -11.16 46.48 -14.80
N GLN A 2 -11.07 45.79 -13.67
CA GLN A 2 -10.89 44.35 -13.56
C GLN A 2 -11.80 43.94 -12.39
N THR A 3 -12.78 43.10 -12.69
CA THR A 3 -13.74 42.54 -11.73
C THR A 3 -13.14 41.31 -11.05
N PRO A 4 -13.34 41.12 -9.73
CA PRO A 4 -12.74 40.02 -8.99
C PRO A 4 -13.55 38.72 -9.16
N ILE A 5 -12.81 37.63 -9.30
CA ILE A 5 -13.30 36.24 -9.33
C ILE A 5 -13.62 35.82 -7.89
N ALA A 6 -14.84 35.34 -7.67
CA ALA A 6 -15.28 34.82 -6.39
C ALA A 6 -14.50 33.54 -6.03
N SER A 7 -13.86 33.56 -4.87
CA SER A 7 -13.12 32.45 -4.28
C SER A 7 -14.04 31.28 -3.93
N ALA A 8 -13.70 30.10 -4.44
CA ALA A 8 -14.28 28.82 -4.04
C ALA A 8 -14.09 28.60 -2.53
N SER A 9 -15.22 28.45 -1.82
CA SER A 9 -15.24 28.03 -0.43
C SER A 9 -14.67 26.62 -0.29
N ALA A 10 -13.63 26.49 0.52
CA ALA A 10 -13.01 25.24 0.88
C ALA A 10 -14.03 24.23 1.44
N PHE A 11 -14.09 23.05 0.83
CA PHE A 11 -14.71 21.85 1.40
C PHE A 11 -13.99 21.53 2.71
N ARG A 12 -14.66 21.76 3.84
CA ARG A 12 -14.23 21.21 5.13
C ARG A 12 -14.55 19.71 5.13
N PRO A 13 -13.61 18.82 5.49
CA PRO A 13 -13.95 17.43 5.73
C PRO A 13 -14.98 17.40 6.86
N ALA A 14 -16.07 16.65 6.66
CA ALA A 14 -17.04 16.40 7.71
C ALA A 14 -16.29 15.77 8.89
N GLN A 15 -16.14 16.53 9.97
CA GLN A 15 -15.78 15.97 11.26
C GLN A 15 -16.78 14.85 11.54
N LEU A 16 -16.28 13.67 11.89
CA LEU A 16 -17.07 12.60 12.48
C LEU A 16 -17.89 13.22 13.62
N GLN A 17 -19.16 13.51 13.33
CA GLN A 17 -20.13 13.84 14.34
C GLN A 17 -20.16 12.62 15.25
N GLN A 18 -19.58 12.78 16.44
CA GLN A 18 -19.95 11.94 17.57
C GLN A 18 -21.46 11.84 17.54
N TYR A 19 -21.95 10.61 17.35
CA TYR A 19 -23.36 10.28 17.36
C TYR A 19 -24.03 11.10 18.46
N ALA A 20 -24.85 12.07 18.06
CA ALA A 20 -25.76 12.70 18.98
C ALA A 20 -26.51 11.57 19.66
N ALA A 21 -26.52 11.57 21.00
CA ALA A 21 -27.23 10.58 21.78
C ALA A 21 -28.60 10.36 21.15
N ALA A 22 -28.90 9.10 20.83
CA ALA A 22 -30.13 8.69 20.19
C ALA A 22 -31.32 9.47 20.79
N PRO A 23 -32.25 9.99 19.97
CA PRO A 23 -33.42 10.66 20.51
C PRO A 23 -34.04 9.73 21.56
N ARG A 24 -34.22 10.26 22.78
CA ARG A 24 -34.79 9.50 23.90
C ARG A 24 -36.05 8.81 23.38
N LEU A 25 -36.00 7.48 23.38
CA LEU A 25 -37.12 6.60 23.09
C LEU A 25 -38.37 7.16 23.78
N GLN A 26 -39.31 7.70 23.01
CA GLN A 26 -40.70 7.67 23.44
C GLN A 26 -41.03 6.19 23.54
N VAL A 27 -41.10 5.70 24.78
CA VAL A 27 -41.45 4.33 25.11
C VAL A 27 -42.93 4.16 24.75
N ASP A 28 -43.20 3.86 23.50
CA ASP A 28 -44.43 3.18 23.11
C ASP A 28 -44.38 1.81 23.81
N GLY A 29 -45.45 1.46 24.52
CA GLY A 29 -45.48 0.34 25.46
C GLY A 29 -44.93 -0.95 24.86
N HIS A 30 -44.18 -1.71 25.67
CA HIS A 30 -43.64 -3.02 25.30
C HIS A 30 -44.78 -3.99 24.95
N GLU A 31 -45.12 -4.07 23.68
CA GLU A 31 -46.17 -4.90 23.14
C GLU A 31 -45.55 -6.26 22.72
N ARG A 32 -45.34 -7.17 23.68
CA ARG A 32 -44.77 -8.53 23.41
C ARG A 32 -45.55 -9.36 22.37
N TRP A 33 -46.80 -9.00 22.11
CA TRP A 33 -47.78 -9.77 21.36
C TRP A 33 -47.60 -9.76 19.84
N TYR A 34 -46.76 -8.87 19.30
CA TYR A 34 -46.39 -8.91 17.88
C TYR A 34 -45.18 -9.81 17.59
N THR A 35 -44.43 -10.24 18.62
CA THR A 35 -43.41 -11.30 18.50
C THR A 35 -43.95 -12.70 18.82
N ASP A 36 -45.25 -12.81 19.09
CA ASP A 36 -45.88 -14.10 19.41
C ASP A 36 -45.90 -15.01 18.19
N GLN A 37 -45.48 -16.26 18.39
CA GLN A 37 -45.35 -17.28 17.33
C GLN A 37 -46.68 -17.94 16.98
N LEU A 38 -47.77 -17.18 17.06
CA LEU A 38 -49.12 -17.70 16.87
C LEU A 38 -49.68 -17.31 15.49
N PRO A 39 -50.51 -18.16 14.86
CA PRO A 39 -51.15 -17.85 13.58
C PRO A 39 -52.05 -16.60 13.58
N ASN A 40 -52.47 -16.14 14.76
CA ASN A 40 -53.25 -14.91 14.96
C ASN A 40 -52.37 -13.69 15.28
N ASN A 41 -51.08 -13.73 14.95
CA ASN A 41 -50.16 -12.62 15.11
C ASN A 41 -50.73 -11.36 14.44
N ARG A 42 -50.76 -10.23 15.17
CA ARG A 42 -51.32 -8.97 14.65
C ARG A 42 -50.61 -8.49 13.41
N MET A 43 -49.30 -8.69 13.28
CA MET A 43 -48.55 -8.25 12.10
C MET A 43 -49.08 -8.97 10.85
N THR A 44 -49.25 -10.29 10.93
CA THR A 44 -49.84 -11.09 9.85
C THR A 44 -51.26 -10.63 9.54
N LEU A 45 -52.11 -10.45 10.56
CA LEU A 45 -53.51 -10.03 10.36
C LEU A 45 -53.62 -8.60 9.79
N ALA A 46 -52.78 -7.69 10.25
CA ALA A 46 -52.74 -6.30 9.79
C ALA A 46 -52.33 -6.22 8.31
N LEU A 47 -51.29 -6.96 7.90
CA LEU A 47 -50.87 -7.05 6.50
C LEU A 47 -51.99 -7.61 5.61
N ARG A 48 -52.64 -8.70 6.04
CA ARG A 48 -53.70 -9.37 5.26
C ARG A 48 -55.06 -8.67 5.32
N SER A 49 -55.23 -7.66 6.18
CA SER A 49 -56.51 -6.95 6.35
C SER A 49 -56.89 -6.10 5.14
N GLY A 50 -55.92 -5.69 4.32
CA GLY A 50 -56.11 -4.71 3.25
C GLY A 50 -56.37 -3.27 3.74
N ILE A 51 -56.43 -3.04 5.05
CA ILE A 51 -56.66 -1.71 5.63
C ILE A 51 -55.33 -0.94 5.60
N THR A 52 -55.27 0.11 4.78
CA THR A 52 -54.02 0.83 4.49
C THR A 52 -53.28 1.32 5.74
N SER A 53 -53.99 1.81 6.76
CA SER A 53 -53.40 2.27 8.02
C SER A 53 -52.79 1.12 8.84
N GLU A 54 -53.43 -0.05 8.86
CA GLU A 54 -52.93 -1.23 9.59
C GLU A 54 -51.76 -1.88 8.84
N VAL A 55 -51.82 -1.93 7.51
CA VAL A 55 -50.71 -2.39 6.66
C VAL A 55 -49.48 -1.53 6.92
N HIS A 56 -49.62 -0.19 6.86
CA HIS A 56 -48.54 0.74 7.14
C HIS A 56 -47.96 0.54 8.55
N TRP A 57 -48.83 0.42 9.56
CA TRP A 57 -48.45 0.17 10.95
C TRP A 57 -47.60 -1.12 11.11
N ALA A 58 -47.96 -2.18 10.38
CA ALA A 58 -47.26 -3.46 10.41
C ALA A 58 -45.91 -3.40 9.70
N LEU A 59 -45.86 -2.79 8.50
CA LEU A 59 -44.64 -2.65 7.71
C LEU A 59 -43.59 -1.80 8.44
N GLU A 60 -43.98 -0.69 9.09
CA GLU A 60 -43.04 0.15 9.84
C GLU A 60 -42.33 -0.64 10.97
N ARG A 61 -43.05 -1.55 11.62
CA ARG A 61 -42.51 -2.41 12.69
C ARG A 61 -41.67 -3.55 12.13
N LEU A 62 -42.13 -4.20 11.06
CA LEU A 62 -41.38 -5.23 10.37
C LEU A 62 -40.05 -4.70 9.83
N LEU A 63 -40.01 -3.49 9.28
CA LEU A 63 -38.76 -2.87 8.84
C LEU A 63 -37.75 -2.78 9.98
N ARG A 64 -38.17 -2.32 11.16
CA ARG A 64 -37.31 -2.24 12.35
C ARG A 64 -36.83 -3.62 12.82
N LEU A 65 -37.68 -4.63 12.72
CA LEU A 65 -37.35 -6.01 13.10
C LEU A 65 -36.46 -6.72 12.08
N SER A 66 -36.61 -6.41 10.79
CA SER A 66 -35.90 -7.05 9.67
C SER A 66 -34.39 -6.84 9.69
N TYR A 67 -33.89 -5.81 10.37
CA TYR A 67 -32.46 -5.56 10.57
C TYR A 67 -31.84 -6.38 11.70
N GLY A 68 -32.65 -7.01 12.57
CA GLY A 68 -32.17 -7.75 13.74
C GLY A 68 -32.14 -9.26 13.51
N GLU A 69 -31.18 -9.95 14.15
CA GLU A 69 -31.02 -11.42 14.10
C GLU A 69 -32.18 -12.22 14.70
N VAL A 70 -33.24 -11.55 15.20
CA VAL A 70 -34.34 -12.18 15.95
C VAL A 70 -35.59 -12.40 15.09
N PHE A 71 -35.63 -11.86 13.86
CA PHE A 71 -36.77 -12.02 12.95
C PHE A 71 -36.63 -13.27 12.09
N TYR A 72 -37.55 -14.23 12.28
CA TYR A 72 -37.59 -15.49 11.53
C TYR A 72 -38.98 -15.72 10.92
N PHE A 73 -39.04 -16.01 9.62
CA PHE A 73 -40.31 -16.30 8.94
C PHE A 73 -40.99 -17.56 9.49
N GLU A 74 -40.23 -18.62 9.75
CA GLU A 74 -40.69 -19.84 10.45
C GLU A 74 -41.49 -19.55 11.73
N LYS A 75 -41.08 -18.53 12.51
CA LYS A 75 -41.73 -18.17 13.78
C LYS A 75 -42.96 -17.28 13.61
N THR A 76 -43.21 -16.77 12.41
CA THR A 76 -44.32 -15.85 12.11
C THR A 76 -45.02 -16.29 10.82
N PRO A 77 -45.75 -17.41 10.84
CA PRO A 77 -46.34 -17.99 9.64
C PRO A 77 -47.31 -17.02 8.94
N GLY A 78 -47.23 -16.99 7.61
CA GLY A 78 -48.04 -16.13 6.74
C GLY A 78 -47.55 -14.69 6.60
N VAL A 79 -46.54 -14.26 7.35
CA VAL A 79 -45.91 -12.93 7.13
C VAL A 79 -45.18 -12.91 5.79
N ALA A 80 -44.45 -13.98 5.43
CA ALA A 80 -43.76 -14.08 4.15
C ALA A 80 -44.73 -13.91 2.98
N ASP A 81 -45.81 -14.71 2.92
CA ASP A 81 -46.85 -14.61 1.88
C ASP A 81 -47.41 -13.18 1.76
N ALA A 82 -47.77 -12.57 2.89
CA ALA A 82 -48.36 -11.23 2.91
C ALA A 82 -47.39 -10.13 2.45
N LEU A 83 -46.08 -10.31 2.66
CA LEU A 83 -45.07 -9.38 2.17
C LEU A 83 -44.90 -9.42 0.65
N PHE A 84 -45.25 -10.51 -0.03
CA PHE A 84 -45.19 -10.58 -1.50
C PHE A 84 -46.34 -9.83 -2.19
N GLU A 85 -47.48 -9.62 -1.53
CA GLU A 85 -48.69 -9.04 -2.14
C GLU A 85 -48.45 -7.66 -2.77
N TRP A 86 -47.83 -6.72 -2.03
CA TRP A 86 -47.61 -5.35 -2.52
C TRP A 86 -46.52 -5.23 -3.60
N PRO A 87 -45.34 -5.89 -3.47
CA PRO A 87 -44.38 -6.00 -4.56
C PRO A 87 -44.99 -6.59 -5.83
N GLU A 88 -45.79 -7.65 -5.72
CA GLU A 88 -46.47 -8.27 -6.85
C GLU A 88 -47.52 -7.37 -7.49
N TRP A 89 -48.31 -6.65 -6.68
CA TRP A 89 -49.20 -5.62 -7.19
C TRP A 89 -48.43 -4.57 -8.00
N TYR A 90 -47.27 -4.11 -7.51
CA TYR A 90 -46.49 -3.09 -8.19
C TYR A 90 -46.00 -3.55 -9.57
N ILE A 91 -45.45 -4.76 -9.70
CA ILE A 91 -44.93 -5.31 -10.98
C ILE A 91 -46.04 -5.75 -11.96
N ASN A 92 -47.28 -5.90 -11.50
CA ASN A 92 -48.41 -6.30 -12.35
C ASN A 92 -49.23 -5.09 -12.82
N GLU A 93 -49.46 -4.14 -11.91
CA GLU A 93 -50.41 -3.03 -12.09
C GLU A 93 -49.80 -1.67 -11.70
N GLY A 94 -49.11 -1.59 -10.56
CA GLY A 94 -48.65 -0.31 -9.99
C GLY A 94 -47.73 0.49 -10.90
N TYR A 95 -46.74 -0.16 -11.55
CA TYR A 95 -45.81 0.53 -12.43
C TYR A 95 -46.48 1.16 -13.66
N LYS A 96 -47.62 0.62 -14.11
CA LYS A 96 -48.39 1.14 -15.25
C LYS A 96 -49.21 2.38 -14.89
N ALA A 97 -49.45 2.60 -13.61
CA ALA A 97 -50.26 3.71 -13.13
C ALA A 97 -49.45 5.01 -12.97
N SER A 98 -48.11 4.92 -12.99
CA SER A 98 -47.23 6.10 -13.05
C SER A 98 -47.34 6.75 -14.43
N LYS A 99 -47.65 8.05 -14.47
CA LYS A 99 -47.77 8.83 -15.71
C LYS A 99 -46.59 9.76 -15.85
N ASP A 100 -46.24 10.14 -17.08
CA ASP A 100 -45.18 11.11 -17.35
C ASP A 100 -45.40 12.47 -16.65
N GLU A 101 -46.66 12.84 -16.40
CA GLU A 101 -47.05 14.05 -15.64
C GLU A 101 -46.63 13.99 -14.15
N ASP A 102 -46.50 12.78 -13.58
CA ASP A 102 -46.10 12.57 -12.19
C ASP A 102 -44.59 12.87 -11.97
N ASN A 103 -43.82 13.06 -13.03
CA ASN A 103 -42.44 13.56 -12.93
C ASN A 103 -42.38 15.06 -12.57
N LEU A 104 -43.45 15.81 -12.86
CA LEU A 104 -43.54 17.24 -12.57
C LEU A 104 -44.39 17.54 -11.33
N PHE A 105 -45.36 16.67 -11.01
CA PHE A 105 -46.28 16.79 -9.89
C PHE A 105 -46.29 15.52 -9.04
N SER A 106 -46.54 15.64 -7.74
CA SER A 106 -46.65 14.45 -6.89
C SER A 106 -47.82 13.57 -7.32
N PRO A 107 -47.64 12.23 -7.41
CA PRO A 107 -48.74 11.33 -7.72
C PRO A 107 -49.82 11.37 -6.63
N SER A 108 -50.96 10.72 -6.88
CA SER A 108 -52.03 10.69 -5.88
C SER A 108 -51.53 10.10 -4.55
N ARG A 109 -51.96 10.67 -3.43
CA ARG A 109 -51.55 10.21 -2.09
C ARG A 109 -51.82 8.71 -1.89
N GLU A 110 -52.92 8.21 -2.43
CA GLU A 110 -53.28 6.80 -2.35
C GLU A 110 -52.31 5.91 -3.14
N PHE A 111 -51.90 6.34 -4.34
CA PHE A 111 -50.90 5.63 -5.14
C PHE A 111 -49.55 5.62 -4.43
N GLU A 112 -49.09 6.76 -3.93
CA GLU A 112 -47.80 6.87 -3.25
C GLU A 112 -47.76 5.99 -1.99
N MET A 113 -48.85 5.92 -1.24
CA MET A 113 -48.96 5.00 -0.10
C MET A 113 -48.84 3.53 -0.51
N LYS A 114 -49.49 3.10 -1.59
CA LYS A 114 -49.39 1.73 -2.11
C LYS A 114 -48.00 1.42 -2.65
N ARG A 115 -47.39 2.37 -3.38
CA ARG A 115 -45.99 2.29 -3.85
C ARG A 115 -45.04 2.13 -2.65
N ARG A 116 -45.24 2.92 -1.59
CA ARG A 116 -44.48 2.83 -0.35
C ARG A 116 -44.64 1.46 0.32
N HIS A 117 -45.85 0.90 0.38
CA HIS A 117 -46.05 -0.45 0.90
C HIS A 117 -45.27 -1.49 0.10
N ALA A 118 -45.26 -1.39 -1.22
CA ALA A 118 -44.49 -2.31 -2.07
C ALA A 118 -42.99 -2.23 -1.79
N LEU A 119 -42.43 -1.02 -1.66
CA LEU A 119 -41.01 -0.81 -1.35
C LEU A 119 -40.64 -1.26 0.06
N ASP A 120 -41.48 -0.94 1.06
CA ASP A 120 -41.25 -1.34 2.45
C ASP A 120 -41.30 -2.87 2.58
N SER A 121 -42.31 -3.53 1.97
CA SER A 121 -42.39 -4.99 1.92
C SER A 121 -41.16 -5.63 1.28
N LEU A 122 -40.73 -5.13 0.13
CA LEU A 122 -39.57 -5.64 -0.57
C LEU A 122 -38.27 -5.42 0.23
N SER A 123 -38.14 -4.27 0.89
CA SER A 123 -37.01 -3.97 1.77
C SER A 123 -36.96 -4.92 2.97
N ILE A 124 -38.12 -5.27 3.56
CA ILE A 124 -38.21 -6.27 4.63
C ILE A 124 -37.77 -7.64 4.12
N LEU A 125 -38.25 -8.07 2.94
CA LEU A 125 -37.85 -9.34 2.33
C LEU A 125 -36.35 -9.39 2.09
N ARG A 126 -35.76 -8.34 1.50
CA ARG A 126 -34.30 -8.20 1.30
C ARG A 126 -33.53 -8.28 2.61
N ASN A 127 -33.90 -7.46 3.60
CA ASN A 127 -33.19 -7.42 4.88
C ASN A 127 -33.30 -8.75 5.62
N ALA A 128 -34.47 -9.40 5.58
CA ALA A 128 -34.64 -10.71 6.20
C ALA A 128 -33.83 -11.80 5.46
N ALA A 129 -33.73 -11.71 4.13
CA ALA A 129 -32.98 -12.65 3.29
C ALA A 129 -31.46 -12.63 3.53
N SER A 130 -30.90 -11.56 4.10
CA SER A 130 -29.46 -11.56 4.46
C SER A 130 -29.11 -12.54 5.57
N PHE A 131 -30.10 -13.06 6.30
CA PHE A 131 -29.92 -14.11 7.30
C PHE A 131 -30.18 -15.50 6.70
N GLU A 132 -29.23 -16.42 6.88
CA GLU A 132 -29.22 -17.74 6.23
C GLU A 132 -30.50 -18.55 6.46
N ASN A 133 -31.06 -18.54 7.67
CA ASN A 133 -32.29 -19.29 7.98
C ASN A 133 -33.49 -18.80 7.16
N ASN A 134 -33.65 -17.48 7.04
CA ASN A 134 -34.73 -16.89 6.24
C ASN A 134 -34.46 -17.08 4.74
N ALA A 135 -33.20 -16.99 4.31
CA ALA A 135 -32.82 -17.23 2.92
C ALA A 135 -33.21 -18.65 2.46
N ARG A 136 -33.00 -19.66 3.32
CA ARG A 136 -33.38 -21.06 3.04
C ARG A 136 -34.89 -21.24 2.86
N GLU A 137 -35.71 -20.47 3.57
CA GLU A 137 -37.17 -20.50 3.38
C GLU A 137 -37.57 -19.75 2.10
N LEU A 138 -37.01 -18.56 1.90
CA LEU A 138 -37.34 -17.68 0.78
C LEU A 138 -36.90 -18.23 -0.58
N ILE A 139 -35.81 -18.99 -0.67
CA ILE A 139 -35.31 -19.53 -1.95
C ILE A 139 -36.29 -20.52 -2.58
N TYR A 140 -37.01 -21.28 -1.76
CA TYR A 140 -38.01 -22.26 -2.19
C TYR A 140 -39.45 -21.71 -2.15
N HIS A 141 -39.61 -20.46 -1.71
CA HIS A 141 -40.92 -19.83 -1.64
C HIS A 141 -41.46 -19.59 -3.07
N PRO A 142 -42.72 -19.97 -3.35
CA PRO A 142 -43.26 -19.98 -4.72
C PRO A 142 -43.32 -18.60 -5.39
N HIS A 143 -43.31 -17.52 -4.60
CA HIS A 143 -43.38 -16.13 -5.08
C HIS A 143 -42.01 -15.47 -5.33
N SER A 144 -40.92 -15.99 -4.76
CA SER A 144 -39.60 -15.33 -4.79
C SER A 144 -39.03 -15.19 -6.19
N MET A 145 -38.81 -16.31 -6.88
CA MET A 145 -38.30 -16.30 -8.26
C MET A 145 -39.25 -15.60 -9.23
N PRO A 146 -40.58 -15.78 -9.11
CA PRO A 146 -41.50 -15.05 -9.95
C PRO A 146 -41.43 -13.53 -9.83
N LEU A 147 -41.35 -13.02 -8.60
CA LEU A 147 -41.17 -11.60 -8.33
C LEU A 147 -39.90 -11.06 -9.01
N VAL A 148 -38.77 -11.75 -8.82
CA VAL A 148 -37.46 -11.35 -9.39
C VAL A 148 -37.53 -11.27 -10.91
N CYS A 149 -37.97 -12.33 -11.58
CA CYS A 149 -37.97 -12.37 -13.05
C CYS A 149 -38.99 -11.41 -13.67
N HIS A 150 -40.17 -11.25 -13.07
CA HIS A 150 -41.17 -10.30 -13.55
C HIS A 150 -40.71 -8.85 -13.37
N ALA A 151 -40.11 -8.50 -12.23
CA ALA A 151 -39.57 -7.17 -12.01
C ALA A 151 -38.48 -6.86 -13.06
N LEU A 152 -37.51 -7.76 -13.22
CA LEU A 152 -36.40 -7.61 -14.16
C LEU A 152 -36.84 -7.53 -15.64
N SER A 153 -37.97 -8.16 -16.00
CA SER A 153 -38.47 -8.17 -17.38
C SER A 153 -39.43 -7.02 -17.72
N ARG A 154 -40.11 -6.44 -16.72
CA ARG A 154 -41.17 -5.45 -16.94
C ARG A 154 -40.78 -4.02 -16.58
N LEU A 155 -39.88 -3.84 -15.62
CA LEU A 155 -39.49 -2.52 -15.16
C LEU A 155 -38.33 -1.98 -15.98
N ASP A 156 -38.40 -0.69 -16.33
CA ASP A 156 -37.35 0.00 -17.07
C ASP A 156 -36.31 0.60 -16.10
N PRO A 157 -35.03 0.16 -16.13
CA PRO A 157 -33.99 0.67 -15.24
C PRO A 157 -33.62 2.15 -15.45
N VAL A 158 -34.08 2.79 -16.52
CA VAL A 158 -33.85 4.22 -16.78
C VAL A 158 -34.82 5.10 -16.00
N VAL A 159 -35.99 4.58 -15.64
CA VAL A 159 -36.99 5.33 -14.86
C VAL A 159 -36.62 5.26 -13.38
N ASP A 160 -36.43 6.40 -12.72
CA ASP A 160 -35.96 6.48 -11.33
C ASP A 160 -36.84 5.68 -10.35
N ASP A 161 -38.16 5.76 -10.49
CA ASP A 161 -39.11 5.00 -9.66
C ASP A 161 -38.96 3.49 -9.81
N HIS A 162 -38.64 3.03 -11.02
CA HIS A 162 -38.36 1.63 -11.29
C HIS A 162 -36.98 1.24 -10.77
N ALA A 163 -35.99 2.14 -10.84
CA ALA A 163 -34.63 1.87 -10.44
C ALA A 163 -34.51 1.56 -8.94
N GLU A 164 -35.23 2.29 -8.09
CA GLU A 164 -35.30 2.01 -6.64
C GLU A 164 -35.88 0.62 -6.37
N PHE A 165 -36.99 0.28 -7.03
CA PHE A 165 -37.63 -1.02 -6.87
C PHE A 165 -36.74 -2.15 -7.38
N LEU A 166 -36.16 -1.99 -8.57
CA LEU A 166 -35.23 -2.95 -9.18
C LEU A 166 -34.01 -3.19 -8.30
N LEU A 167 -33.46 -2.15 -7.67
CA LEU A 167 -32.30 -2.30 -6.79
C LEU A 167 -32.61 -3.22 -5.62
N ASN A 168 -33.75 -3.00 -4.96
CA ASN A 168 -34.19 -3.87 -3.86
C ASN A 168 -34.49 -5.30 -4.34
N VAL A 169 -35.02 -5.49 -5.55
CA VAL A 169 -35.23 -6.83 -6.14
C VAL A 169 -33.90 -7.54 -6.41
N VAL A 170 -32.93 -6.85 -7.00
CA VAL A 170 -31.62 -7.42 -7.32
C VAL A 170 -30.87 -7.77 -6.04
N GLU A 171 -30.89 -6.91 -5.02
CA GLU A 171 -30.28 -7.20 -3.72
C GLU A 171 -31.02 -8.32 -2.98
N PHE A 172 -32.35 -8.40 -3.08
CA PHE A 172 -33.10 -9.53 -2.55
C PHE A 172 -32.67 -10.84 -3.20
N PHE A 173 -32.51 -10.86 -4.54
CA PHE A 173 -32.01 -12.03 -5.26
C PHE A 173 -30.57 -12.37 -4.88
N HIS A 174 -29.70 -11.36 -4.76
CA HIS A 174 -28.30 -11.52 -4.38
C HIS A 174 -28.12 -12.38 -3.12
N CYS A 175 -28.98 -12.18 -2.11
CA CYS A 175 -28.91 -12.88 -0.83
C CYS A 175 -28.96 -14.41 -0.94
N TRP A 176 -29.55 -14.96 -1.99
CA TRP A 176 -29.72 -16.41 -2.16
C TRP A 176 -29.34 -16.92 -3.56
N ALA A 177 -28.84 -16.05 -4.44
CA ALA A 177 -28.43 -16.39 -5.80
C ALA A 177 -27.37 -17.52 -5.85
N ALA A 178 -26.46 -17.59 -4.88
CA ALA A 178 -25.42 -18.61 -4.81
C ALA A 178 -25.99 -20.04 -4.77
N TRP A 179 -27.13 -20.22 -4.10
CA TRP A 179 -27.75 -21.52 -3.86
C TRP A 179 -28.82 -21.85 -4.91
N PHE A 180 -29.11 -20.94 -5.84
CA PHE A 180 -30.11 -21.12 -6.86
C PHE A 180 -29.49 -21.67 -8.15
N ALA A 181 -29.96 -22.84 -8.59
CA ALA A 181 -29.59 -23.42 -9.88
C ALA A 181 -30.66 -23.09 -10.94
N VAL A 182 -30.25 -22.45 -12.03
CA VAL A 182 -31.13 -22.17 -13.16
C VAL A 182 -31.34 -23.45 -13.96
N SER A 183 -32.48 -24.12 -13.73
CA SER A 183 -32.82 -25.37 -14.44
C SER A 183 -32.95 -25.16 -15.95
N PRO A 184 -32.56 -26.15 -16.80
CA PRO A 184 -32.78 -26.10 -18.25
C PRO A 184 -34.24 -25.86 -18.65
N ALA A 185 -35.20 -26.27 -17.82
CA ALA A 185 -36.63 -25.98 -18.04
C ALA A 185 -36.94 -24.47 -17.94
N ILE A 186 -36.24 -23.76 -17.04
CA ILE A 186 -36.35 -22.32 -16.77
C ILE A 186 -35.72 -21.49 -17.91
N VAL A 187 -34.68 -22.02 -18.57
CA VAL A 187 -34.01 -21.38 -19.73
C VAL A 187 -34.96 -21.18 -20.92
N SER A 188 -36.03 -21.98 -21.02
CA SER A 188 -37.01 -21.92 -22.12
C SER A 188 -38.16 -20.91 -21.92
N MET A 189 -38.20 -20.21 -20.78
CA MET A 189 -39.31 -19.33 -20.39
C MET A 189 -38.84 -17.96 -19.85
N VAL A 190 -39.81 -17.06 -19.62
CA VAL A 190 -39.73 -15.71 -19.00
C VAL A 190 -39.04 -15.68 -17.62
N TRP A 191 -38.52 -16.81 -17.14
CA TRP A 191 -38.01 -17.07 -15.79
C TRP A 191 -36.47 -17.09 -15.69
N ASN A 192 -35.74 -16.64 -16.71
CA ASN A 192 -34.27 -16.53 -16.65
C ASN A 192 -33.82 -15.12 -16.21
N PRO A 193 -33.22 -14.96 -15.01
CA PRO A 193 -32.76 -13.65 -14.52
C PRO A 193 -31.47 -13.16 -15.19
N ILE A 194 -30.70 -14.03 -15.86
CA ILE A 194 -29.37 -13.70 -16.39
C ILE A 194 -29.43 -12.65 -17.51
N PRO A 195 -30.21 -12.81 -18.60
CA PRO A 195 -30.22 -11.82 -19.69
C PRO A 195 -30.66 -10.42 -19.26
N PRO A 196 -31.70 -10.24 -18.41
CA PRO A 196 -32.05 -8.94 -17.86
C PRO A 196 -30.93 -8.31 -17.01
N LEU A 197 -30.30 -9.08 -16.10
CA LEU A 197 -29.20 -8.58 -15.28
C LEU A 197 -28.00 -8.13 -16.13
N CYS A 198 -27.64 -8.91 -17.16
CA CYS A 198 -26.61 -8.54 -18.12
C CYS A 198 -26.95 -7.24 -18.86
N ARG A 199 -28.22 -7.05 -19.24
CA ARG A 199 -28.69 -5.82 -19.89
C ARG A 199 -28.63 -4.62 -18.97
N ILE A 200 -29.03 -4.76 -17.70
CA ILE A 200 -28.95 -3.69 -16.70
C ILE A 200 -27.49 -3.27 -16.52
N ALA A 201 -26.56 -4.22 -16.34
CA ALA A 201 -25.13 -3.92 -16.23
C ALA A 201 -24.60 -3.17 -17.48
N GLN A 202 -25.09 -3.50 -18.67
CA GLN A 202 -24.64 -2.89 -19.92
C GLN A 202 -25.25 -1.51 -20.21
N THR A 203 -26.50 -1.25 -19.83
CA THR A 203 -27.27 -0.09 -20.33
C THR A 203 -27.67 0.90 -19.27
N SER A 204 -27.71 0.50 -17.99
CA SER A 204 -28.10 1.39 -16.90
C SER A 204 -27.10 2.53 -16.72
N GLN A 205 -27.61 3.69 -16.33
CA GLN A 205 -26.81 4.85 -15.89
C GLN A 205 -26.72 4.93 -14.36
N ASN A 206 -27.43 4.06 -13.65
CA ASN A 206 -27.45 4.02 -12.20
C ASN A 206 -26.30 3.15 -11.68
N ARG A 207 -25.32 3.79 -11.04
CA ARG A 207 -24.12 3.15 -10.47
C ARG A 207 -24.46 1.98 -9.55
N SER A 208 -25.43 2.14 -8.65
CA SER A 208 -25.81 1.10 -7.68
C SER A 208 -26.42 -0.12 -8.38
N LEU A 209 -27.29 0.09 -9.37
CA LEU A 209 -27.84 -1.00 -10.17
C LEU A 209 -26.78 -1.76 -10.97
N ILE A 210 -25.80 -1.06 -11.54
CA ILE A 210 -24.68 -1.70 -12.25
C ILE A 210 -23.92 -2.61 -11.30
N ILE A 211 -23.50 -2.08 -10.15
CA ILE A 211 -22.73 -2.84 -9.15
C ILE A 211 -23.54 -4.04 -8.65
N SER A 212 -24.79 -3.83 -8.19
CA SER A 212 -25.62 -4.91 -7.68
C SER A 212 -25.91 -5.98 -8.74
N SER A 213 -26.05 -5.60 -10.02
CA SER A 213 -26.24 -6.57 -11.11
C SER A 213 -24.99 -7.40 -11.36
N LEU A 214 -23.81 -6.76 -11.39
CA LEU A 214 -22.54 -7.46 -11.57
C LEU A 214 -22.23 -8.40 -10.40
N THR A 215 -22.38 -7.95 -9.16
CA THR A 215 -22.14 -8.79 -7.97
C THR A 215 -23.10 -9.97 -7.89
N THR A 216 -24.39 -9.74 -8.22
CA THR A 216 -25.39 -10.82 -8.29
C THR A 216 -25.07 -11.84 -9.36
N LEU A 217 -24.68 -11.39 -10.57
CA LEU A 217 -24.24 -12.29 -11.63
C LEU A 217 -23.00 -13.08 -11.21
N THR A 218 -22.01 -12.41 -10.60
CA THR A 218 -20.81 -13.06 -10.08
C THR A 218 -21.18 -14.18 -9.11
N VAL A 219 -21.98 -13.90 -8.08
CA VAL A 219 -22.40 -14.90 -7.09
C VAL A 219 -23.21 -16.03 -7.74
N LEU A 220 -24.06 -15.72 -8.70
CA LEU A 220 -24.84 -16.72 -9.44
C LEU A 220 -23.94 -17.69 -10.23
N PHE A 221 -22.87 -17.20 -10.85
CA PHE A 221 -21.92 -18.01 -11.64
C PHE A 221 -20.89 -18.76 -10.79
N HIS A 222 -20.74 -18.44 -9.50
CA HIS A 222 -19.99 -19.30 -8.58
C HIS A 222 -20.67 -20.65 -8.36
N ASN A 223 -21.97 -20.76 -8.65
CA ASN A 223 -22.67 -22.04 -8.64
C ASN A 223 -22.27 -22.85 -9.90
N PRO A 224 -21.66 -24.05 -9.73
CA PRO A 224 -21.21 -24.86 -10.86
C PRO A 224 -22.32 -25.24 -11.85
N HIS A 225 -23.58 -25.35 -11.39
CA HIS A 225 -24.72 -25.64 -12.26
C HIS A 225 -25.06 -24.50 -13.22
N ASN A 226 -24.70 -23.26 -12.87
CA ASN A 226 -24.97 -22.07 -13.68
C ASN A 226 -23.80 -21.71 -14.58
N MET A 227 -22.59 -22.22 -14.33
CA MET A 227 -21.40 -21.94 -15.15
C MET A 227 -21.59 -22.17 -16.67
N PRO A 228 -22.29 -23.22 -17.14
CA PRO A 228 -22.53 -23.44 -18.56
C PRO A 228 -23.38 -22.34 -19.24
N LEU A 229 -24.04 -21.47 -18.46
CA LEU A 229 -24.84 -20.36 -18.96
C LEU A 229 -24.00 -19.10 -19.23
N LEU A 230 -22.70 -19.11 -18.90
CA LEU A 230 -21.77 -18.05 -19.28
C LEU A 230 -21.64 -18.00 -20.80
N SER A 231 -21.58 -16.78 -21.34
CA SER A 231 -21.43 -16.53 -22.77
C SER A 231 -20.20 -15.67 -23.05
N PRO A 232 -19.37 -16.00 -24.06
CA PRO A 232 -18.17 -15.24 -24.39
C PRO A 232 -18.49 -13.82 -24.89
N ASN A 233 -19.71 -13.60 -25.42
CA ASN A 233 -20.20 -12.30 -25.88
C ASN A 233 -21.28 -11.74 -24.94
N SER A 234 -21.12 -11.94 -23.64
CA SER A 234 -22.09 -11.47 -22.64
C SER A 234 -22.14 -9.92 -22.59
N PRO A 235 -23.33 -9.31 -22.59
CA PRO A 235 -23.48 -7.86 -22.35
C PRO A 235 -22.83 -7.38 -21.06
N ALA A 236 -22.78 -8.24 -20.02
CA ALA A 236 -22.11 -7.93 -18.77
C ALA A 236 -20.58 -7.85 -18.94
N LEU A 237 -19.98 -8.71 -19.77
CA LEU A 237 -18.55 -8.64 -20.08
C LEU A 237 -18.21 -7.35 -20.81
N ASP A 238 -19.02 -6.94 -21.79
CA ASP A 238 -18.86 -5.65 -22.48
C ASP A 238 -18.92 -4.47 -21.50
N ALA A 239 -19.84 -4.54 -20.52
CA ALA A 239 -19.96 -3.54 -19.47
C ALA A 239 -18.69 -3.49 -18.60
N VAL A 240 -18.22 -4.64 -18.14
CA VAL A 240 -16.99 -4.77 -17.34
C VAL A 240 -15.79 -4.19 -18.09
N ILE A 241 -15.59 -4.53 -19.36
CA ILE A 241 -14.47 -4.01 -20.16
C ILE A 241 -14.55 -2.48 -20.31
N ARG A 242 -15.76 -1.90 -20.37
CA ARG A 242 -15.98 -0.46 -20.46
C ARG A 242 -15.74 0.27 -19.12
N TYR A 243 -16.07 -0.35 -17.99
CA TYR A 243 -15.95 0.26 -16.66
C TYR A 243 -14.60 0.01 -15.99
N LEU A 244 -13.86 -1.03 -16.38
CA LEU A 244 -12.54 -1.37 -15.86
C LEU A 244 -11.52 -0.20 -15.82
N PRO A 245 -11.48 0.73 -16.81
CA PRO A 245 -10.58 1.89 -16.76
C PRO A 245 -10.88 2.91 -15.64
N LEU A 246 -12.04 2.82 -14.97
CA LEU A 246 -12.46 3.76 -13.92
C LEU A 246 -11.81 3.43 -12.57
N CYS A 247 -10.48 3.31 -12.53
CA CYS A 247 -9.74 2.83 -11.36
C CYS A 247 -9.88 3.72 -10.09
N GLN A 248 -10.43 4.93 -10.22
CA GLN A 248 -10.74 5.80 -9.08
C GLN A 248 -11.96 5.31 -8.30
N ASP A 249 -12.92 4.65 -8.97
CA ASP A 249 -14.10 4.08 -8.34
C ASP A 249 -13.83 2.65 -7.89
N LYS A 250 -13.33 2.51 -6.66
CA LYS A 250 -12.88 1.22 -6.13
C LYS A 250 -13.98 0.16 -6.07
N GLN A 251 -15.21 0.52 -5.67
CA GLN A 251 -16.30 -0.45 -5.54
C GLN A 251 -16.77 -0.94 -6.92
N LEU A 252 -16.83 -0.04 -7.91
CA LEU A 252 -17.15 -0.44 -9.28
C LEU A 252 -16.04 -1.29 -9.89
N LEU A 253 -14.78 -0.91 -9.65
CA LEU A 253 -13.61 -1.69 -10.09
C LEU A 253 -13.62 -3.09 -9.49
N GLU A 254 -13.88 -3.22 -8.19
CA GLU A 254 -13.98 -4.50 -7.50
C GLU A 254 -15.06 -5.40 -8.11
N ALA A 255 -16.29 -4.89 -8.27
CA ALA A 255 -17.37 -5.64 -8.92
C ALA A 255 -17.03 -6.06 -10.37
N CYS A 256 -16.32 -5.22 -11.11
CA CYS A 256 -15.84 -5.53 -12.46
C CYS A 256 -14.79 -6.65 -12.46
N LEU A 257 -13.81 -6.57 -11.55
CA LEU A 257 -12.74 -7.55 -11.42
C LEU A 257 -13.25 -8.89 -10.93
N GLU A 258 -14.18 -8.91 -9.97
CA GLU A 258 -14.80 -10.14 -9.48
C GLU A 258 -15.61 -10.84 -10.57
N PHE A 259 -16.41 -10.10 -11.34
CA PHE A 259 -17.13 -10.67 -12.48
C PHE A 259 -16.16 -11.19 -13.56
N LEU A 260 -15.13 -10.41 -13.90
CA LEU A 260 -14.11 -10.82 -14.86
C LEU A 260 -13.39 -12.09 -14.39
N PHE A 261 -13.05 -12.17 -13.12
CA PHE A 261 -12.43 -13.36 -12.53
C PHE A 261 -13.37 -14.57 -12.59
N ALA A 262 -14.64 -14.43 -12.20
CA ALA A 262 -15.61 -15.52 -12.31
C ALA A 262 -15.79 -15.98 -13.77
N HIS A 263 -15.80 -15.04 -14.72
CA HIS A 263 -15.87 -15.33 -16.14
C HIS A 263 -14.64 -16.09 -16.64
N LEU A 264 -13.43 -15.60 -16.36
CA LEU A 264 -12.16 -16.20 -16.80
C LEU A 264 -11.83 -17.50 -16.08
N SER A 265 -12.35 -17.71 -14.86
CA SER A 265 -12.13 -18.96 -14.12
C SER A 265 -12.69 -20.18 -14.84
N HIS A 266 -13.63 -19.99 -15.77
CA HIS A 266 -14.07 -21.05 -16.68
C HIS A 266 -13.10 -21.19 -17.87
N PRO A 267 -12.46 -22.36 -18.08
CA PRO A 267 -11.44 -22.52 -19.12
C PRO A 267 -11.92 -22.16 -20.54
N ALA A 268 -13.14 -22.54 -20.91
CA ALA A 268 -13.69 -22.21 -22.23
C ALA A 268 -13.83 -20.69 -22.43
N MET A 269 -14.26 -19.95 -21.40
CA MET A 269 -14.35 -18.49 -21.47
C MET A 269 -12.98 -17.83 -21.51
N ALA A 270 -11.99 -18.34 -20.77
CA ALA A 270 -10.62 -17.82 -20.86
C ALA A 270 -10.07 -17.97 -22.28
N LYS A 271 -10.25 -19.15 -22.91
CA LYS A 271 -9.79 -19.40 -24.29
C LYS A 271 -10.51 -18.49 -25.30
N GLU A 272 -11.82 -18.35 -25.20
CA GLU A 272 -12.60 -17.42 -26.03
C GLU A 272 -12.19 -15.96 -25.80
N PHE A 273 -11.89 -15.58 -24.56
CA PHE A 273 -11.44 -14.23 -24.23
C PHE A 273 -10.07 -13.90 -24.85
N LEU A 274 -9.18 -14.87 -25.06
CA LEU A 274 -7.93 -14.63 -25.80
C LEU A 274 -8.16 -14.16 -27.24
N LEU A 275 -9.28 -14.55 -27.85
CA LEU A 275 -9.68 -14.11 -29.19
C LEU A 275 -10.37 -12.73 -29.18
N HIS A 276 -10.81 -12.24 -28.01
CA HIS A 276 -11.56 -11.00 -27.89
C HIS A 276 -10.70 -9.78 -28.31
N PRO A 277 -11.24 -8.85 -29.14
CA PRO A 277 -10.45 -7.74 -29.71
C PRO A 277 -9.88 -6.78 -28.65
N LYS A 278 -10.55 -6.64 -27.51
CA LYS A 278 -10.10 -5.79 -26.40
C LYS A 278 -9.22 -6.51 -25.37
N MET A 279 -8.95 -7.81 -25.52
CA MET A 279 -8.14 -8.57 -24.57
C MET A 279 -6.77 -7.93 -24.28
N PRO A 280 -5.99 -7.46 -25.27
CA PRO A 280 -4.71 -6.81 -24.99
C PRO A 280 -4.84 -5.53 -24.17
N ALA A 281 -5.91 -4.75 -24.40
CA ALA A 281 -6.20 -3.54 -23.65
C ALA A 281 -6.62 -3.87 -22.20
N VAL A 282 -7.45 -4.90 -22.02
CA VAL A 282 -7.83 -5.39 -20.69
C VAL A 282 -6.62 -5.89 -19.92
N LEU A 283 -5.74 -6.70 -20.53
CA LEU A 283 -4.50 -7.16 -19.91
C LEU A 283 -3.64 -5.98 -19.44
N LYS A 284 -3.46 -4.97 -20.30
CA LYS A 284 -2.73 -3.75 -19.95
C LYS A 284 -3.36 -3.01 -18.77
N LEU A 285 -4.69 -2.92 -18.72
CA LEU A 285 -5.42 -2.31 -17.60
C LEU A 285 -5.23 -3.10 -16.31
N LEU A 286 -5.28 -4.43 -16.35
CA LEU A 286 -5.04 -5.28 -15.18
C LEU A 286 -3.64 -5.06 -14.60
N VAL A 287 -2.60 -5.00 -15.44
CA VAL A 287 -1.24 -4.68 -14.99
C VAL A 287 -1.15 -3.25 -14.46
N SER A 288 -1.88 -2.31 -15.06
CA SER A 288 -1.95 -0.92 -14.59
C SER A 288 -2.61 -0.80 -13.22
N VAL A 289 -3.61 -1.63 -12.90
CA VAL A 289 -4.22 -1.69 -11.56
C VAL A 289 -3.17 -2.09 -10.53
N LEU A 290 -2.36 -3.12 -10.80
CA LEU A 290 -1.26 -3.52 -9.91
C LEU A 290 -0.28 -2.37 -9.67
N LEU A 291 0.17 -1.69 -10.74
CA LEU A 291 1.12 -0.59 -10.63
C LEU A 291 0.55 0.63 -9.90
N ASN A 292 -0.73 0.93 -10.07
CA ASN A 292 -1.37 2.09 -9.45
C ASN A 292 -1.68 1.87 -7.96
N GLU A 293 -1.96 0.63 -7.57
CA GLU A 293 -2.26 0.28 -6.17
C GLU A 293 -1.02 -0.15 -5.37
N GLN A 294 0.15 -0.19 -6.01
CA GLN A 294 1.41 -0.42 -5.33
C GLN A 294 1.70 0.63 -4.27
N VAL A 295 1.88 0.16 -3.04
CA VAL A 295 2.35 0.98 -1.93
C VAL A 295 3.85 0.75 -1.79
N SER A 296 4.62 1.84 -1.71
CA SER A 296 6.08 1.77 -1.59
C SER A 296 6.58 2.81 -0.61
N THR A 297 7.53 2.43 0.21
CA THR A 297 8.30 3.33 1.07
C THR A 297 9.59 3.70 0.36
N SER A 298 9.88 4.99 0.24
CA SER A 298 11.17 5.47 -0.26
C SER A 298 12.14 5.67 0.89
N SER A 299 13.25 4.93 0.91
CA SER A 299 14.40 5.21 1.76
C SER A 299 15.44 5.99 0.97
N GLU A 300 15.89 7.12 1.53
CA GLU A 300 17.01 7.88 0.97
C GLU A 300 18.29 7.41 1.66
N GLN A 301 19.18 6.78 0.88
CA GLN A 301 20.50 6.39 1.33
C GLN A 301 21.54 7.34 0.75
N GLU A 302 22.26 8.05 1.61
CA GLU A 302 23.33 8.94 1.21
C GLU A 302 24.60 8.13 0.93
N ILE A 303 25.11 8.18 -0.30
CA ILE A 303 26.35 7.49 -0.70
C ILE A 303 27.57 8.42 -0.59
N SER A 304 27.37 9.72 -0.35
CA SER A 304 28.47 10.70 -0.28
C SER A 304 29.38 10.47 0.94
N GLN A 305 30.66 10.88 0.78
CA GLN A 305 31.61 10.92 1.88
C GLN A 305 31.08 11.80 3.04
N PRO A 306 31.43 11.50 4.30
CA PRO A 306 30.96 12.27 5.45
C PRO A 306 31.38 13.74 5.35
N VAL A 307 30.48 14.64 5.74
CA VAL A 307 30.69 16.10 5.75
C VAL A 307 30.73 16.59 7.19
N ARG A 308 31.64 17.51 7.52
CA ARG A 308 31.75 18.12 8.85
C ARG A 308 31.10 19.51 8.82
N SER A 309 30.37 19.89 9.88
CA SER A 309 29.72 21.22 9.97
C SER A 309 30.42 22.11 10.99
N ILE A 310 30.77 23.35 10.63
CA ILE A 310 31.38 24.34 11.54
C ILE A 310 30.35 25.46 11.86
N PRO A 311 30.19 25.88 13.13
CA PRO A 311 29.35 27.02 13.49
C PRO A 311 29.89 28.36 12.97
N THR A 312 29.00 29.28 12.58
CA THR A 312 29.36 30.55 11.90
C THR A 312 29.61 31.74 12.86
N SER A 313 29.82 31.54 14.17
CA SER A 313 30.01 32.64 15.14
C SER A 313 30.85 32.25 16.36
N GLU A 314 31.79 33.11 16.79
CA GLU A 314 32.42 33.05 18.12
C GLU A 314 31.43 33.63 19.15
N VAL A 315 30.86 32.78 19.99
CA VAL A 315 29.83 33.18 20.96
C VAL A 315 30.43 33.25 22.37
N THR A 316 30.44 34.45 22.98
CA THR A 316 30.52 34.55 24.44
C THR A 316 29.14 34.27 25.01
N VAL A 317 29.04 33.16 25.73
CA VAL A 317 27.80 32.64 26.28
C VAL A 317 27.54 33.31 27.64
N ARG A 318 26.46 34.11 27.79
CA ARG A 318 26.03 34.68 29.08
C ARG A 318 24.75 34.02 29.59
N ASP A 319 24.52 34.04 30.90
CA ASP A 319 23.26 33.58 31.50
C ASP A 319 22.10 34.54 31.18
N TYR A 320 20.91 33.99 30.99
CA TYR A 320 19.68 34.76 30.81
C TYR A 320 19.31 35.49 32.10
N GLU A 321 18.87 36.74 31.98
CA GLU A 321 18.30 37.55 33.05
C GLU A 321 16.84 37.91 32.71
N LEU A 322 16.00 38.06 33.74
CA LEU A 322 14.58 38.38 33.56
C LEU A 322 14.40 39.77 32.96
N THR A 323 13.61 39.84 31.88
CA THR A 323 13.13 41.12 31.34
C THR A 323 12.08 41.74 32.27
N LYS A 324 11.84 43.05 32.13
CA LYS A 324 10.82 43.74 32.94
C LYS A 324 9.42 43.22 32.62
N GLU A 325 9.14 42.94 31.35
CA GLU A 325 7.87 42.38 30.90
C GLU A 325 7.64 40.96 31.45
N ASP A 326 8.67 40.12 31.45
CA ASP A 326 8.59 38.77 32.05
C ASP A 326 8.37 38.84 33.56
N LEU A 327 9.07 39.76 34.25
CA LEU A 327 8.92 39.96 35.69
C LEU A 327 7.49 40.40 36.05
N GLU A 328 6.94 41.39 35.35
CA GLU A 328 5.56 41.87 35.56
C GLU A 328 4.50 40.79 35.29
N SER A 329 4.77 39.91 34.33
CA SER A 329 3.91 38.75 34.03
C SER A 329 3.97 37.68 35.12
N LEU A 330 5.16 37.41 35.66
CA LEU A 330 5.38 36.39 36.70
C LEU A 330 4.88 36.84 38.07
N VAL A 331 5.03 38.12 38.43
CA VAL A 331 4.58 38.66 39.74
C VAL A 331 3.06 38.49 39.94
N LYS A 332 2.27 38.55 38.85
CA LYS A 332 0.81 38.39 38.88
C LYS A 332 0.34 36.94 39.09
N LYS A 333 1.22 35.95 39.00
CA LYS A 333 0.87 34.53 39.10
C LYS A 333 0.94 34.03 40.55
N PRO A 334 -0.01 33.19 41.00
CA PRO A 334 0.03 32.56 42.33
C PRO A 334 1.11 31.46 42.41
N GLU A 335 1.58 31.18 43.62
CA GLU A 335 2.43 30.02 43.91
C GLU A 335 1.62 28.72 43.90
N PRO A 336 2.15 27.59 43.37
CA PRO A 336 3.52 27.37 42.86
C PRO A 336 3.72 27.66 41.36
N GLN A 337 2.69 28.14 40.66
CA GLN A 337 2.73 28.35 39.20
C GLN A 337 3.77 29.41 38.80
N ARG A 338 3.94 30.47 39.62
CA ARG A 338 5.00 31.46 39.46
C ARG A 338 6.39 30.83 39.44
N CYS A 339 6.68 29.94 40.40
CA CYS A 339 7.93 29.20 40.49
C CYS A 339 8.15 28.28 39.27
N TYR A 340 7.11 27.57 38.80
CA TYR A 340 7.21 26.71 37.62
C TYR A 340 7.54 27.49 36.34
N ASP A 341 6.84 28.60 36.10
CA ASP A 341 7.04 29.40 34.90
C ASP A 341 8.38 30.13 34.95
N TRP A 342 8.80 30.60 36.14
CA TRP A 342 10.14 31.15 36.35
C TRP A 342 11.24 30.11 36.08
N LEU A 343 11.12 28.88 36.59
CA LEU A 343 12.09 27.80 36.36
C LEU A 343 12.22 27.48 34.86
N LYS A 344 11.10 27.42 34.13
CA LYS A 344 11.07 27.20 32.67
C LYS A 344 11.71 28.33 31.87
N LEU A 345 11.65 29.56 32.37
CA LEU A 345 12.24 30.73 31.72
C LEU A 345 13.75 30.82 31.97
N MET A 346 14.17 30.57 33.23
CA MET A 346 15.53 30.82 33.70
C MET A 346 16.49 29.65 33.54
N PHE A 347 16.00 28.42 33.38
CA PHE A 347 16.82 27.20 33.35
C PHE A 347 16.47 26.30 32.16
N ALA A 348 17.43 25.46 31.76
CA ALA A 348 17.25 24.47 30.70
C ALA A 348 17.84 23.11 31.13
N ALA A 349 17.26 22.02 30.62
CA ALA A 349 17.75 20.67 30.87
C ALA A 349 19.11 20.47 30.17
N ARG A 350 20.14 20.14 30.95
CA ARG A 350 21.51 19.85 30.47
C ARG A 350 22.10 18.69 31.27
N PRO A 351 22.18 17.47 30.70
CA PRO A 351 22.53 16.25 31.44
C PRO A 351 23.87 16.30 32.17
N GLU A 352 24.86 16.99 31.59
CA GLU A 352 26.25 17.02 32.05
C GLU A 352 26.54 18.09 33.12
N HIS A 353 25.57 18.98 33.45
CA HIS A 353 25.83 20.14 34.31
C HIS A 353 25.23 20.00 35.71
N GLU A 354 25.94 20.52 36.71
CA GLU A 354 25.55 20.49 38.12
C GLU A 354 25.30 21.92 38.63
N THR A 355 24.13 22.18 39.23
CA THR A 355 23.80 23.47 39.84
C THR A 355 23.57 23.32 41.35
N PRO A 356 24.20 24.13 42.22
CA PRO A 356 23.97 24.09 43.67
C PRO A 356 22.51 24.37 44.04
N GLN A 357 21.94 23.58 44.96
CA GLN A 357 20.54 23.75 45.41
C GLN A 357 20.28 25.14 46.02
N VAL A 358 21.27 25.67 46.75
CA VAL A 358 21.21 27.01 47.35
C VAL A 358 21.05 28.10 46.27
N GLN A 359 21.57 27.87 45.07
CA GLN A 359 21.57 28.87 44.00
C GLN A 359 20.17 29.06 43.41
N PHE A 360 19.36 28.01 43.29
CA PHE A 360 17.95 28.14 42.89
C PHE A 360 17.18 29.02 43.86
N TRP A 361 17.37 28.82 45.18
CA TRP A 361 16.73 29.63 46.20
C TRP A 361 17.21 31.08 46.20
N THR A 362 18.52 31.31 46.12
CA THR A 362 19.09 32.66 46.08
C THR A 362 18.55 33.45 44.89
N ASN A 363 18.59 32.86 43.69
CA ASN A 363 18.09 33.49 42.47
C ASN A 363 16.58 33.75 42.52
N TYR A 364 15.81 32.83 43.11
CA TYR A 364 14.37 32.99 43.29
C TYR A 364 14.04 34.15 44.23
N ARG A 365 14.73 34.19 45.38
CA ARG A 365 14.57 35.25 46.36
C ARG A 365 14.95 36.59 45.76
N GLU A 366 16.09 36.70 45.09
CA GLU A 366 16.52 37.95 44.46
C GLU A 366 15.52 38.46 43.40
N ALA A 367 14.93 37.56 42.61
CA ALA A 367 13.94 37.94 41.59
C ALA A 367 12.63 38.50 42.19
N PHE A 368 12.17 37.97 43.34
CA PHE A 368 10.81 38.25 43.84
C PHE A 368 10.74 38.91 45.23
N GLN A 369 11.85 39.09 45.95
CA GLN A 369 11.87 39.68 47.31
C GLN A 369 11.23 41.07 47.35
N ALA A 370 11.45 41.89 46.31
CA ALA A 370 10.87 43.24 46.22
C ALA A 370 9.32 43.21 46.14
N HIS A 371 8.73 42.10 45.70
CA HIS A 371 7.29 41.90 45.52
C HIS A 371 6.67 41.01 46.60
N ALA A 372 7.42 40.73 47.68
CA ALA A 372 6.99 39.87 48.78
C ALA A 372 5.72 40.37 49.51
N ALA A 373 5.47 41.68 49.48
CA ALA A 373 4.31 42.30 50.10
C ALA A 373 3.00 41.99 49.35
N GLU A 374 3.06 41.78 48.03
CA GLU A 374 1.90 41.45 47.20
C GLU A 374 1.62 39.94 47.20
N GLN A 375 2.69 39.13 47.12
CA GLN A 375 2.59 37.68 47.23
C GLN A 375 3.77 37.09 47.99
N PRO A 376 3.53 36.26 49.03
CA PRO A 376 4.59 35.67 49.83
C PRO A 376 5.47 34.75 48.97
N LEU A 377 6.77 34.69 49.30
CA LEU A 377 7.71 33.79 48.64
C LEU A 377 7.56 32.37 49.19
N LEU A 378 7.76 31.37 48.32
CA LEU A 378 7.99 29.99 48.76
C LEU A 378 9.19 29.90 49.69
N ASN A 379 9.28 28.85 50.51
CA ASN A 379 10.50 28.56 51.25
C ASN A 379 11.53 27.84 50.36
N ALA A 380 12.78 27.78 50.81
CA ALA A 380 13.87 27.15 50.05
C ALA A 380 13.61 25.68 49.67
N ALA A 381 12.99 24.91 50.57
CA ALA A 381 12.71 23.49 50.33
C ALA A 381 11.67 23.28 49.22
N ASP A 382 10.64 24.13 49.17
CA ASP A 382 9.58 24.08 48.16
C ASP A 382 10.10 24.50 46.77
N VAL A 383 10.98 25.51 46.70
CA VAL A 383 11.62 25.90 45.43
C VAL A 383 12.46 24.76 44.87
N ILE A 384 13.26 24.08 45.72
CA ILE A 384 14.09 22.94 45.29
C ILE A 384 13.20 21.77 44.84
N LYS A 385 12.12 21.47 45.56
CA LYS A 385 11.15 20.42 45.18
C LYS A 385 10.52 20.69 43.81
N ASN A 386 10.23 21.95 43.51
CA ASN A 386 9.66 22.36 42.23
C ASN A 386 10.63 22.19 41.06
N VAL A 387 11.96 22.22 41.27
CA VAL A 387 12.95 21.95 40.22
C VAL A 387 12.76 20.55 39.62
N SER A 388 12.61 19.53 40.47
CA SER A 388 12.39 18.15 40.03
C SER A 388 11.03 17.92 39.38
N VAL A 389 10.04 18.77 39.68
CA VAL A 389 8.72 18.74 39.01
C VAL A 389 8.81 19.33 37.60
N VAL A 390 9.54 20.45 37.43
CA VAL A 390 9.70 21.11 36.13
C VAL A 390 10.69 20.37 35.23
N PHE A 391 11.72 19.75 35.80
CA PHE A 391 12.75 18.99 35.11
C PHE A 391 12.81 17.55 35.66
N PRO A 392 11.96 16.62 35.17
CA PRO A 392 11.89 15.24 35.67
C PRO A 392 13.19 14.45 35.52
N SER A 393 14.03 14.82 34.56
CA SER A 393 15.35 14.24 34.31
C SER A 393 16.46 14.79 35.21
N SER A 394 16.12 15.59 36.23
CA SER A 394 17.08 16.16 37.17
C SER A 394 17.23 15.30 38.41
N GLU A 395 18.46 15.10 38.87
CA GLU A 395 18.77 14.27 40.03
C GLU A 395 19.35 15.14 41.17
N PRO A 396 18.63 15.30 42.29
CA PRO A 396 19.18 15.95 43.47
C PRO A 396 20.18 15.01 44.17
N VAL A 397 21.44 15.42 44.27
CA VAL A 397 22.50 14.65 44.93
C VAL A 397 22.93 15.38 46.20
N GLY A 398 22.93 14.67 47.34
CA GLY A 398 23.41 15.17 48.62
C GLY A 398 24.47 14.22 49.19
N LEU A 399 25.74 14.50 48.92
CA LEU A 399 26.89 13.79 49.51
C LEU A 399 27.90 14.80 50.05
N ASP A 400 28.40 14.55 51.27
CA ASP A 400 29.47 15.30 51.94
C ASP A 400 29.39 16.83 51.87
N LYS A 401 28.33 17.39 52.49
CA LYS A 401 28.11 18.84 52.68
C LYS A 401 27.98 19.68 51.40
N LYS A 402 27.80 19.08 50.21
CA LYS A 402 27.42 19.78 48.97
C LYS A 402 26.05 19.32 48.48
N TYR A 403 25.07 20.22 48.51
CA TYR A 403 23.72 19.99 47.99
C TYR A 403 23.63 20.50 46.54
N ILE A 404 23.58 19.60 45.57
CA ILE A 404 23.56 19.91 44.13
C ILE A 404 22.35 19.27 43.43
N VAL A 405 21.98 19.82 42.27
CA VAL A 405 21.01 19.24 41.33
C VAL A 405 21.73 19.00 40.01
N ARG A 406 21.75 17.75 39.54
CA ARG A 406 22.31 17.35 38.24
C ARG A 406 21.24 17.45 37.16
N GLY A 407 21.63 17.79 35.94
CA GLY A 407 20.75 17.77 34.77
C GLY A 407 20.07 19.10 34.44
N VAL A 408 20.39 20.19 35.15
CA VAL A 408 19.79 21.51 34.97
C VAL A 408 20.86 22.59 35.07
N ASP A 409 20.87 23.52 34.12
CA ASP A 409 21.79 24.67 34.07
C ASP A 409 21.03 25.98 33.78
N ARG A 410 21.63 27.12 34.10
CA ARG A 410 21.09 28.44 33.74
C ARG A 410 20.92 28.51 32.23
N ARG A 411 19.78 29.02 31.77
CA ARG A 411 19.52 29.23 30.35
C ARG A 411 20.53 30.26 29.86
N LYS A 412 21.25 29.96 28.78
CA LYS A 412 22.27 30.86 28.24
C LYS A 412 21.80 31.52 26.94
N VAL A 413 22.13 32.79 26.74
CA VAL A 413 21.81 33.57 25.54
C VAL A 413 23.10 34.05 24.88
N SER A 414 23.16 33.90 23.56
CA SER A 414 24.27 34.36 22.73
C SER A 414 24.17 35.87 22.51
N THR A 415 25.10 36.65 23.04
CA THR A 415 25.24 38.08 22.72
C THR A 415 26.71 38.44 22.49
N GLU A 416 26.95 39.36 21.55
CA GLU A 416 28.29 39.90 21.27
C GLU A 416 28.83 40.66 22.50
N ALA A 417 30.13 40.54 22.80
CA ALA A 417 30.74 41.22 23.94
C ALA A 417 30.63 42.76 23.82
N ILE A 418 29.88 43.37 24.74
CA ILE A 418 29.63 44.82 24.79
C ILE A 418 30.87 45.52 25.36
N THR A 419 31.72 46.07 24.48
CA THR A 419 32.96 46.78 24.86
C THR A 419 33.05 48.16 24.20
N CYS A 420 33.71 49.10 24.87
CA CYS A 420 33.94 50.43 24.32
C CYS A 420 35.01 50.39 23.22
N ARG A 421 34.69 50.86 22.01
CA ARG A 421 35.60 50.91 20.85
C ARG A 421 36.01 52.34 20.47
N TRP A 422 35.97 53.28 21.41
CA TRP A 422 36.34 54.68 21.17
C TRP A 422 37.86 54.83 21.02
N LYS A 423 38.33 55.17 19.81
CA LYS A 423 39.75 55.37 19.51
C LYS A 423 40.26 56.62 20.24
N ARG A 424 41.28 56.43 21.09
CA ARG A 424 41.92 57.40 22.04
C ARG A 424 41.44 57.34 23.49
N SER A 425 40.52 56.44 23.84
CA SER A 425 40.15 56.20 25.23
C SER A 425 41.15 55.27 25.95
N LYS A 426 41.33 55.43 27.27
CA LYS A 426 42.06 54.47 28.13
C LYS A 426 41.18 53.26 28.53
N CYS A 427 39.99 53.15 27.95
CA CYS A 427 38.92 52.24 28.35
C CYS A 427 39.00 50.85 27.68
N GLY A 428 40.04 50.60 26.89
CA GLY A 428 40.21 49.35 26.14
C GLY A 428 40.29 48.14 27.07
N GLY A 429 39.15 47.47 27.28
CA GLY A 429 39.06 46.23 28.07
C GLY A 429 37.88 46.16 29.05
N THR A 430 37.14 47.25 29.28
CA THR A 430 35.94 47.18 30.13
C THR A 430 34.78 46.53 29.37
N VAL A 431 34.28 45.43 29.93
CA VAL A 431 33.09 44.72 29.43
C VAL A 431 31.89 45.25 30.20
N TYR A 432 30.90 45.77 29.48
CA TYR A 432 29.67 46.29 30.06
C TYR A 432 28.60 45.18 30.14
N GLU A 433 27.78 45.21 31.18
CA GLU A 433 26.71 44.23 31.38
C GLU A 433 25.51 44.58 30.50
N THR A 434 25.20 45.87 30.35
CA THR A 434 24.07 46.35 29.54
C THR A 434 24.50 47.38 28.48
N LEU A 435 23.72 47.45 27.38
CA LEU A 435 23.90 48.48 26.36
C LEU A 435 23.68 49.90 26.91
N GLY A 436 22.82 50.05 27.93
CA GLY A 436 22.62 51.31 28.65
C GLY A 436 23.89 51.77 29.35
N GLN A 437 24.57 50.89 30.08
CA GLN A 437 25.84 51.20 30.73
C GLN A 437 26.95 51.58 29.74
N LEU A 438 27.02 50.91 28.57
CA LEU A 438 27.95 51.30 27.51
C LEU A 438 27.61 52.68 26.94
N PHE A 439 26.32 52.97 26.74
CA PHE A 439 25.89 54.27 26.23
C PHE A 439 26.18 55.39 27.24
N ASP A 440 25.90 55.18 28.52
CA ASP A 440 26.21 56.13 29.59
C ASP A 440 27.72 56.39 29.67
N HIS A 441 28.54 55.34 29.56
CA HIS A 441 29.99 55.49 29.44
C HIS A 441 30.42 56.28 28.20
N LEU A 442 29.76 56.07 27.05
CA LEU A 442 30.00 56.84 25.84
C LEU A 442 29.65 58.33 25.99
N LEU A 443 28.70 58.67 26.85
CA LEU A 443 28.39 60.07 27.18
C LEU A 443 29.54 60.74 27.95
N GLU A 444 30.34 60.00 28.73
CA GLU A 444 31.54 60.52 29.39
C GLU A 444 32.59 60.95 28.36
N HIS A 445 32.82 60.13 27.33
CA HIS A 445 33.69 60.50 26.19
C HIS A 445 33.18 61.74 25.46
N LEU A 446 31.86 61.91 25.32
CA LEU A 446 31.28 63.13 24.73
C LEU A 446 31.43 64.36 25.62
N ALA A 447 31.45 64.19 26.94
CA ALA A 447 31.62 65.30 27.88
C ALA A 447 33.03 65.89 27.78
N GLU A 448 34.06 65.05 27.61
CA GLU A 448 35.47 65.44 27.48
C GLU A 448 35.83 66.14 26.16
N VAL A 449 34.92 66.11 25.17
CA VAL A 449 35.16 66.73 23.86
C VAL A 449 34.93 68.25 23.91
N GLU A 450 36.01 69.02 23.72
CA GLU A 450 36.02 70.49 23.60
C GLU A 450 35.72 70.94 22.15
N GLY A 451 34.67 71.75 21.94
CA GLY A 451 34.27 72.30 20.63
C GLY A 451 32.79 72.08 20.29
N THR A 452 32.28 72.81 19.28
CA THR A 452 30.88 72.71 18.82
C THR A 452 30.65 71.58 17.80
N GLU A 453 31.69 71.21 17.06
CA GLU A 453 31.69 70.14 16.03
C GLU A 453 32.92 69.24 16.18
N THR A 454 32.71 67.92 16.20
CA THR A 454 33.80 66.94 16.29
C THR A 454 33.56 65.69 15.45
N ALA A 455 34.64 64.95 15.20
CA ALA A 455 34.60 63.65 14.52
C ALA A 455 34.15 62.54 15.49
N CYS A 456 33.41 61.57 14.99
CA CYS A 456 33.13 60.35 15.74
C CYS A 456 34.39 59.47 15.76
N LEU A 457 34.86 59.13 16.96
CA LEU A 457 36.06 58.30 17.13
C LEU A 457 35.73 56.83 17.42
N TRP A 458 34.48 56.40 17.21
CA TRP A 458 34.08 55.02 17.41
C TRP A 458 34.63 54.13 16.28
N ALA A 459 35.44 53.13 16.62
CA ALA A 459 36.03 52.16 15.69
C ALA A 459 36.52 52.82 14.38
N ASP A 460 36.03 52.40 13.22
CA ASP A 460 36.39 52.94 11.91
C ASP A 460 35.33 53.93 11.35
N CYS A 461 34.54 54.58 12.22
CA CYS A 461 33.52 55.53 11.79
C CYS A 461 34.12 56.66 10.94
N THR A 462 33.52 56.92 9.78
CA THR A 462 33.99 57.90 8.78
C THR A 462 33.42 59.30 8.98
N GLN A 463 32.60 59.53 10.01
CA GLN A 463 31.95 60.82 10.24
C GLN A 463 32.89 61.82 10.93
N THR A 464 33.24 62.89 10.23
CA THR A 464 34.32 63.81 10.63
C THR A 464 33.87 65.19 11.13
N LYS A 465 32.63 65.60 10.86
CA LYS A 465 32.06 66.88 11.33
C LYS A 465 30.60 66.69 11.76
N ILE A 466 30.38 66.41 13.04
CA ILE A 466 29.04 66.28 13.61
C ILE A 466 28.90 67.30 14.75
N PRO A 467 27.82 68.10 14.78
CA PRO A 467 27.54 68.97 15.92
C PRO A 467 27.29 68.12 17.17
N LYS A 468 27.75 68.57 18.34
CA LYS A 468 27.74 67.79 19.60
C LYS A 468 26.35 67.21 19.95
N THR A 469 25.27 67.92 19.62
CA THR A 469 23.88 67.46 19.81
C THR A 469 23.49 66.30 18.90
N ALA A 470 23.91 66.31 17.64
CA ALA A 470 23.68 65.23 16.68
C ALA A 470 24.64 64.05 16.91
N LEU A 471 25.82 64.30 17.48
CA LEU A 471 26.80 63.25 17.78
C LEU A 471 26.24 62.26 18.80
N ARG A 472 25.48 62.72 19.81
CA ARG A 472 24.77 61.85 20.75
C ARG A 472 23.81 60.89 20.06
N GLN A 473 23.05 61.37 19.06
CA GLN A 473 22.14 60.53 18.29
C GLN A 473 22.90 59.57 17.37
N HIS A 474 24.00 60.03 16.78
CA HIS A 474 24.88 59.20 15.95
C HIS A 474 25.53 58.06 16.75
N LEU A 475 25.87 58.25 18.03
CA LEU A 475 26.40 57.15 18.85
C LEU A 475 25.41 55.98 19.01
N LEU A 476 24.11 56.24 18.96
CA LEU A 476 23.10 55.17 19.01
C LEU A 476 23.17 54.25 17.78
N THR A 477 23.71 54.72 16.64
CA THR A 477 23.87 53.87 15.43
C THR A 477 25.06 52.91 15.54
N HIS A 478 25.90 53.06 16.56
CA HIS A 478 27.06 52.21 16.81
C HIS A 478 26.81 51.13 17.87
N LEU A 479 25.66 51.19 18.56
CA LEU A 479 25.24 50.16 19.49
C LEU A 479 24.58 49.00 18.72
N PRO A 480 24.84 47.73 19.10
CA PRO A 480 24.12 46.59 18.54
C PRO A 480 22.60 46.78 18.67
N PRO A 481 21.81 46.46 17.63
CA PRO A 481 20.36 46.49 17.74
C PRO A 481 19.90 45.51 18.84
N ALA A 482 18.85 45.88 19.57
CA ALA A 482 18.32 45.07 20.68
C ALA A 482 17.86 43.66 20.26
N GLN A 483 17.65 43.44 18.96
CA GLN A 483 17.37 42.14 18.37
C GLN A 483 18.33 41.89 17.21
N PRO A 484 18.87 40.66 17.08
CA PRO A 484 19.64 40.29 15.90
C PRO A 484 18.74 40.42 14.65
N PRO A 485 19.30 40.80 13.49
CA PRO A 485 18.53 40.85 12.25
C PRO A 485 17.97 39.46 11.93
N GLN A 486 16.68 39.39 11.59
CA GLN A 486 16.05 38.14 11.17
C GLN A 486 16.74 37.63 9.89
N ARG A 487 17.41 36.48 9.99
CA ARG A 487 18.02 35.81 8.83
C ARG A 487 16.92 35.11 8.03
N PRO A 488 17.05 35.01 6.68
CA PRO A 488 16.15 34.20 5.88
C PRO A 488 16.12 32.75 6.38
N ALA A 489 14.93 32.13 6.41
CA ALA A 489 14.75 30.75 6.90
C ALA A 489 15.61 29.69 6.16
N SER A 490 16.13 30.03 4.98
CA SER A 490 16.99 29.18 4.17
C SER A 490 18.48 29.25 4.53
N GLN A 491 18.90 30.15 5.42
CA GLN A 491 20.30 30.32 5.80
C GLN A 491 20.65 29.44 7.01
N SER A 492 21.48 28.42 6.80
CA SER A 492 21.98 27.54 7.87
C SER A 492 22.94 28.29 8.81
N ASP A 493 22.90 27.97 10.11
CA ASP A 493 23.84 28.48 11.11
C ASP A 493 25.22 27.79 11.05
N THR A 494 25.34 26.75 10.21
CA THR A 494 26.56 25.97 10.04
C THR A 494 27.06 25.99 8.60
N ILE A 495 28.39 25.95 8.46
CA ILE A 495 29.11 25.84 7.20
C ILE A 495 29.54 24.38 7.04
N SER A 496 29.06 23.71 5.99
CA SER A 496 29.46 22.35 5.63
C SER A 496 30.86 22.34 5.02
N VAL A 497 31.86 21.72 5.64
CA VAL A 497 33.24 21.54 5.14
C VAL A 497 33.54 20.06 4.86
N ALA A 498 34.52 19.79 3.99
CA ALA A 498 35.02 18.44 3.77
C ALA A 498 35.51 17.83 5.10
N ALA A 499 35.23 16.54 5.38
CA ALA A 499 35.60 15.91 6.65
C ALA A 499 37.12 15.95 6.93
N GLU A 500 37.95 15.96 5.90
CA GLU A 500 39.41 16.02 6.00
C GLU A 500 39.97 17.42 6.26
N SER A 501 39.11 18.46 6.21
CA SER A 501 39.54 19.84 6.44
C SER A 501 39.64 20.17 7.94
N ASN A 502 40.72 20.89 8.29
CA ASN A 502 40.95 21.45 9.63
C ASN A 502 40.43 22.89 9.77
N ASP A 503 39.50 23.30 8.91
CA ASP A 503 38.96 24.65 8.93
C ASP A 503 38.19 24.91 10.23
N VAL A 504 38.33 26.13 10.78
CA VAL A 504 37.63 26.61 11.97
C VAL A 504 37.20 28.06 11.72
N TYR A 505 36.05 28.44 12.25
CA TYR A 505 35.55 29.81 12.14
C TYR A 505 36.16 30.71 13.23
N PRO A 506 36.56 31.96 12.94
CA PRO A 506 36.55 32.62 11.63
C PRO A 506 37.69 32.13 10.71
N MET A 507 37.35 31.82 9.46
CA MET A 507 38.31 31.35 8.46
C MET A 507 39.20 32.50 7.99
N LYS A 508 40.52 32.26 7.90
CA LYS A 508 41.50 33.26 7.43
C LYS A 508 41.35 33.60 5.94
N ASP A 509 41.03 32.61 5.10
CA ASP A 509 40.83 32.81 3.66
C ASP A 509 39.68 31.91 3.14
N PRO A 510 38.45 32.45 3.02
CA PRO A 510 37.29 31.67 2.61
C PRO A 510 37.29 31.27 1.12
N THR A 511 38.16 31.86 0.29
CA THR A 511 38.14 31.66 -1.17
C THR A 511 38.97 30.45 -1.63
N THR A 512 39.87 29.95 -0.79
CA THR A 512 40.74 28.81 -1.07
C THR A 512 40.21 27.49 -0.52
N ARG A 513 38.97 27.48 -0.03
CA ARG A 513 38.30 26.33 0.58
C ARG A 513 38.15 25.17 -0.40
N ILE A 514 38.42 23.96 0.10
CA ILE A 514 38.04 22.72 -0.60
C ILE A 514 36.51 22.61 -0.56
N PRO A 515 35.82 22.55 -1.72
CA PRO A 515 34.37 22.40 -1.73
C PRO A 515 33.98 21.03 -1.15
N PRO A 516 32.88 20.96 -0.38
CA PRO A 516 32.39 19.69 0.14
C PRO A 516 31.95 18.80 -1.04
N PRO A 517 32.06 17.48 -0.91
CA PRO A 517 31.61 16.55 -1.94
C PRO A 517 30.13 16.76 -2.25
N VAL A 518 29.76 16.59 -3.52
CA VAL A 518 28.36 16.68 -3.96
C VAL A 518 27.55 15.61 -3.24
N ARG A 519 26.43 16.01 -2.63
CA ARG A 519 25.53 15.11 -1.92
C ARG A 519 24.82 14.21 -2.91
N THR A 520 25.12 12.91 -2.91
CA THR A 520 24.48 11.93 -3.79
C THR A 520 23.61 11.01 -2.95
N THR A 521 22.30 11.18 -3.09
CA THR A 521 21.28 10.36 -2.40
C THR A 521 20.69 9.34 -3.37
N LEU A 522 20.78 8.05 -3.05
CA LEU A 522 19.99 7.01 -3.70
C LEU A 522 18.62 6.94 -3.04
N THR A 523 17.56 7.11 -3.83
CA THR A 523 16.20 6.81 -3.38
C THR A 523 15.88 5.38 -3.75
N ILE A 524 15.90 4.48 -2.76
CA ILE A 524 15.47 3.09 -2.92
C ILE A 524 13.99 3.01 -2.59
N ARG A 525 13.17 2.46 -3.49
CA ARG A 525 11.76 2.20 -3.24
C ARG A 525 11.60 0.73 -2.85
N THR A 526 11.07 0.49 -1.66
CA THR A 526 10.74 -0.86 -1.18
C THR A 526 9.22 -1.01 -1.15
N PRO A 527 8.63 -2.07 -1.72
CA PRO A 527 7.19 -2.32 -1.62
C PRO A 527 6.82 -2.56 -0.15
N THR A 528 5.71 -2.00 0.30
CA THR A 528 5.24 -2.12 1.69
C THR A 528 3.72 -2.27 1.72
N GLY A 529 3.21 -3.13 2.59
CA GLY A 529 1.78 -3.43 2.72
C GLY A 529 1.32 -4.59 1.83
N ASN A 530 0.36 -5.36 2.36
CA ASN A 530 -0.36 -6.37 1.60
C ASN A 530 -1.11 -5.73 0.42
N PRO A 531 -1.12 -6.36 -0.76
CA PRO A 531 -1.89 -5.86 -1.89
C PRO A 531 -3.40 -5.84 -1.57
N PRO A 532 -4.14 -4.82 -2.02
CA PRO A 532 -5.59 -4.77 -1.85
C PRO A 532 -6.32 -5.89 -2.63
N SER A 533 -7.60 -6.14 -2.29
CA SER A 533 -8.44 -7.17 -2.94
C SER A 533 -8.48 -7.01 -4.46
N THR A 534 -8.60 -5.78 -4.95
CA THR A 534 -8.58 -5.41 -6.37
C THR A 534 -7.29 -5.86 -7.06
N SER A 535 -6.12 -5.57 -6.48
CA SER A 535 -4.84 -6.05 -6.99
C SER A 535 -4.72 -7.58 -6.99
N LEU A 536 -5.21 -8.25 -5.94
CA LEU A 536 -5.21 -9.72 -5.88
C LEU A 536 -6.07 -10.33 -6.99
N THR A 537 -7.30 -9.85 -7.17
CA THR A 537 -8.22 -10.34 -8.22
C THR A 537 -7.70 -10.02 -9.62
N ALA A 538 -7.07 -8.86 -9.81
CA ALA A 538 -6.41 -8.50 -11.07
C ALA A 538 -5.24 -9.45 -11.39
N LEU A 539 -4.39 -9.76 -10.40
CA LEU A 539 -3.29 -10.70 -10.54
C LEU A 539 -3.79 -12.12 -10.87
N LEU A 540 -4.89 -12.57 -10.25
CA LEU A 540 -5.52 -13.86 -10.58
C LEU A 540 -6.00 -13.89 -12.03
N CYS A 541 -6.66 -12.83 -12.50
CA CYS A 541 -7.05 -12.72 -13.91
C CYS A 541 -5.85 -12.77 -14.86
N ILE A 542 -4.77 -12.02 -14.55
CA ILE A 542 -3.52 -12.04 -15.32
C ILE A 542 -2.94 -13.47 -15.35
N ARG A 543 -2.90 -14.15 -14.21
CA ARG A 543 -2.37 -15.52 -14.09
C ARG A 543 -3.19 -16.52 -14.89
N ILE A 544 -4.51 -16.43 -14.88
CA ILE A 544 -5.38 -17.27 -15.71
C ILE A 544 -5.08 -17.03 -17.19
N LEU A 545 -5.11 -15.78 -17.65
CA LEU A 545 -4.84 -15.43 -19.05
C LEU A 545 -3.44 -15.87 -19.49
N PHE A 546 -2.44 -15.73 -18.62
CA PHE A 546 -1.09 -16.19 -18.87
C PHE A 546 -1.09 -17.70 -19.05
N ARG A 547 -1.60 -18.45 -18.07
CA ARG A 547 -1.68 -19.91 -18.19
C ARG A 547 -2.39 -20.31 -19.47
N THR A 548 -3.59 -19.81 -19.74
CA THR A 548 -4.35 -20.11 -20.97
C THR A 548 -3.55 -19.80 -22.25
N SER A 549 -2.72 -18.76 -22.27
CA SER A 549 -1.89 -18.40 -23.44
C SER A 549 -0.68 -19.31 -23.65
N PHE A 550 -0.23 -20.00 -22.60
CA PHE A 550 1.00 -20.79 -22.57
C PHE A 550 0.75 -22.29 -22.23
N THR A 551 -0.50 -22.73 -22.01
CA THR A 551 -0.88 -24.09 -21.55
C THR A 551 -0.94 -25.21 -22.60
N SER A 552 -0.72 -24.96 -23.89
CA SER A 552 -0.46 -26.07 -24.85
C SER A 552 0.81 -26.89 -24.54
N MET A 553 1.54 -26.54 -23.46
CA MET A 553 2.73 -27.24 -22.99
C MET A 553 2.45 -28.32 -21.92
N GLU A 554 1.21 -28.56 -21.48
CA GLU A 554 0.89 -29.57 -20.44
C GLU A 554 -0.04 -30.73 -20.87
N ALA A 555 -0.59 -30.72 -22.09
CA ALA A 555 -1.32 -31.90 -22.58
C ALA A 555 -0.32 -32.96 -23.06
N ALA A 556 -0.20 -34.08 -22.34
CA ALA A 556 0.40 -35.29 -22.88
C ALA A 556 -0.28 -35.63 -24.21
N PRO A 557 0.45 -36.10 -25.24
CA PRO A 557 -0.17 -36.55 -26.47
C PRO A 557 -1.19 -37.61 -26.13
N ARG A 558 -2.46 -37.41 -26.51
CA ARG A 558 -3.50 -38.43 -26.35
C ARG A 558 -3.02 -39.66 -27.13
N ALA A 559 -2.86 -40.79 -26.46
CA ALA A 559 -2.34 -42.03 -27.03
C ALA A 559 -3.36 -42.75 -27.94
N ASP A 560 -4.27 -42.00 -28.56
CA ASP A 560 -5.51 -42.55 -29.13
C ASP A 560 -5.70 -42.19 -30.62
N GLU A 561 -4.68 -41.67 -31.31
CA GLU A 561 -4.74 -41.54 -32.77
C GLU A 561 -4.45 -42.84 -33.52
N ASP A 562 -3.92 -43.89 -32.87
CA ASP A 562 -3.58 -45.16 -33.52
C ASP A 562 -3.87 -46.41 -32.64
N ARG A 563 -5.12 -46.63 -32.19
CA ARG A 563 -5.49 -47.92 -31.57
C ARG A 563 -6.77 -48.56 -32.13
N PHE A 564 -6.49 -49.55 -32.97
CA PHE A 564 -7.37 -50.49 -33.63
C PHE A 564 -8.19 -51.35 -32.65
N GLY A 565 -9.52 -51.29 -32.76
CA GLY A 565 -10.50 -52.36 -32.48
C GLY A 565 -10.53 -53.07 -31.12
N PHE A 566 -11.34 -52.59 -30.18
CA PHE A 566 -12.05 -53.40 -29.18
C PHE A 566 -13.37 -52.71 -28.76
N PRO A 567 -14.49 -53.43 -28.56
CA PRO A 567 -15.79 -52.82 -28.24
C PRO A 567 -15.94 -52.57 -26.73
N TRP A 568 -16.31 -51.34 -26.37
CA TRP A 568 -16.59 -50.95 -24.98
C TRP A 568 -17.97 -51.43 -24.50
N LEU A 569 -18.06 -51.78 -23.21
CA LEU A 569 -19.30 -51.84 -22.43
C LEU A 569 -19.50 -50.47 -21.73
N PRO A 570 -20.73 -49.94 -21.61
CA PRO A 570 -20.97 -48.66 -20.96
C PRO A 570 -21.08 -48.87 -19.44
N GLU A 571 -20.15 -48.31 -18.67
CA GLU A 571 -20.38 -48.05 -17.25
C GLU A 571 -20.78 -46.59 -17.07
N GLY A 572 -21.97 -46.42 -16.50
CA GLY A 572 -22.59 -45.14 -16.25
C GLY A 572 -21.93 -44.38 -15.11
N GLY A 573 -21.66 -43.12 -15.39
CA GLY A 573 -21.37 -42.06 -14.45
C GLY A 573 -21.50 -40.76 -15.23
N ASP A 574 -22.58 -40.02 -15.02
CA ASP A 574 -22.81 -38.72 -15.64
C ASP A 574 -21.86 -37.67 -15.03
N GLU A 575 -20.56 -37.78 -15.32
CA GLU A 575 -19.68 -36.62 -15.37
C GLU A 575 -19.85 -36.00 -16.74
N VAL A 576 -20.63 -34.92 -16.81
CA VAL A 576 -20.65 -34.03 -17.98
C VAL A 576 -19.29 -33.33 -18.03
N VAL A 577 -18.29 -34.01 -18.55
CA VAL A 577 -17.10 -33.37 -19.11
C VAL A 577 -17.61 -32.57 -20.28
N LEU A 578 -17.83 -31.26 -20.08
CA LEU A 578 -18.14 -30.33 -21.17
C LEU A 578 -17.01 -30.45 -22.19
N ALA A 579 -17.33 -31.05 -23.33
CA ALA A 579 -16.42 -31.17 -24.44
C ALA A 579 -15.95 -29.76 -24.84
N ASP A 580 -14.64 -29.60 -24.96
CA ASP A 580 -13.98 -28.39 -25.41
C ASP A 580 -14.29 -28.21 -26.91
N ASP A 581 -15.45 -27.61 -27.21
CA ASP A 581 -16.00 -27.44 -28.57
C ASP A 581 -15.22 -26.41 -29.41
N MET A 582 -14.16 -25.80 -28.86
CA MET A 582 -13.31 -24.86 -29.56
C MET A 582 -12.42 -25.57 -30.59
N PRO A 583 -12.51 -25.21 -31.89
CA PRO A 583 -11.61 -25.76 -32.91
C PRO A 583 -10.15 -25.49 -32.55
N VAL A 584 -9.29 -26.50 -32.70
CA VAL A 584 -7.85 -26.45 -32.38
C VAL A 584 -7.15 -25.23 -33.03
N ASP A 585 -7.54 -24.85 -34.23
CA ASP A 585 -6.97 -23.69 -34.92
C ASP A 585 -7.31 -22.36 -34.22
N LYS A 586 -8.54 -22.23 -33.69
CA LYS A 586 -8.95 -21.05 -32.91
C LYS A 586 -8.25 -21.00 -31.57
N GLU A 587 -8.05 -22.14 -30.92
CA GLU A 587 -7.29 -22.23 -29.69
C GLU A 587 -5.85 -21.76 -29.89
N LYS A 588 -5.17 -22.27 -30.93
CA LYS A 588 -3.82 -21.82 -31.31
C LYS A 588 -3.75 -20.33 -31.64
N GLU A 589 -4.76 -19.80 -32.35
CA GLU A 589 -4.85 -18.36 -32.63
C GLU A 589 -5.01 -17.55 -31.34
N GLY A 590 -5.86 -17.99 -30.42
CA GLY A 590 -6.06 -17.37 -29.12
C GLY A 590 -4.77 -17.32 -28.32
N GLU A 591 -4.07 -18.45 -28.22
CA GLU A 591 -2.76 -18.52 -27.57
C GLU A 591 -1.74 -17.56 -28.19
N MET A 592 -1.63 -17.52 -29.52
CA MET A 592 -0.72 -16.61 -30.21
C MET A 592 -1.02 -15.14 -29.90
N ARG A 593 -2.31 -14.76 -29.91
CA ARG A 593 -2.75 -13.40 -29.54
C ARG A 593 -2.44 -13.09 -28.08
N GLY A 594 -2.69 -14.04 -27.19
CA GLY A 594 -2.36 -13.97 -25.77
C GLY A 594 -0.87 -13.71 -25.55
N ARG A 595 0.01 -14.54 -26.12
CA ARG A 595 1.47 -14.38 -26.02
C ARG A 595 1.92 -13.00 -26.52
N LYS A 596 1.43 -12.58 -27.68
CA LYS A 596 1.72 -11.25 -28.23
C LYS A 596 1.27 -10.11 -27.30
N ALA A 597 0.11 -10.25 -26.66
CA ALA A 597 -0.40 -9.26 -25.71
C ALA A 597 0.50 -9.19 -24.46
N PHE A 598 0.92 -10.34 -23.92
CA PHE A 598 1.86 -10.39 -22.80
C PHE A 598 3.23 -9.79 -23.13
N SER A 599 3.79 -10.05 -24.32
CA SER A 599 5.00 -9.36 -24.78
C SER A 599 4.81 -7.84 -24.85
N GLY A 600 3.60 -7.37 -25.18
CA GLY A 600 3.26 -5.95 -25.20
C GLY A 600 3.21 -5.27 -23.83
N VAL A 601 3.02 -6.02 -22.74
CA VAL A 601 2.99 -5.50 -21.35
C VAL A 601 4.19 -5.91 -20.52
N GLN A 602 5.17 -6.61 -21.11
CA GLN A 602 6.35 -7.15 -20.42
C GLN A 602 7.06 -6.10 -19.54
N ARG A 603 7.38 -4.92 -20.10
CA ARG A 603 8.05 -3.84 -19.35
C ARG A 603 7.23 -3.34 -18.15
N MET A 604 5.90 -3.31 -18.28
CA MET A 604 5.02 -2.93 -17.18
C MET A 604 5.03 -4.00 -16.09
N MET A 605 5.06 -5.28 -16.46
CA MET A 605 5.15 -6.38 -15.50
C MET A 605 6.51 -6.42 -14.76
N GLU A 606 7.60 -6.00 -15.40
CA GLU A 606 8.93 -5.85 -14.76
C GLU A 606 8.94 -4.79 -13.65
N GLU A 607 8.10 -3.76 -13.78
CA GLU A 607 7.92 -2.69 -12.78
C GLU A 607 7.03 -3.12 -11.61
N VAL A 608 6.34 -4.26 -11.70
CA VAL A 608 5.46 -4.73 -10.63
C VAL A 608 6.27 -5.22 -9.43
N GLN A 609 5.93 -4.68 -8.25
CA GLN A 609 6.59 -4.99 -6.99
C GLN A 609 5.55 -5.22 -5.89
N LEU A 610 5.48 -6.44 -5.39
CA LEU A 610 4.60 -6.86 -4.31
C LEU A 610 5.46 -7.27 -3.09
N GLU A 611 4.96 -6.97 -1.88
CA GLU A 611 5.63 -7.38 -0.63
C GLU A 611 5.55 -8.90 -0.42
N ASP A 612 4.43 -9.52 -0.81
CA ASP A 612 4.24 -10.98 -0.70
C ASP A 612 5.16 -11.74 -1.67
N GLU A 613 6.04 -12.57 -1.13
CA GLU A 613 7.03 -13.33 -1.89
C GLU A 613 6.41 -14.31 -2.90
N ILE A 614 5.26 -14.91 -2.58
CA ILE A 614 4.58 -15.87 -3.45
C ILE A 614 3.99 -15.14 -4.65
N LEU A 615 3.28 -14.04 -4.40
CA LEU A 615 2.64 -13.25 -5.46
C LEU A 615 3.70 -12.56 -6.35
N GLN A 616 4.78 -12.06 -5.75
CA GLN A 616 5.92 -11.54 -6.50
C GLN A 616 6.60 -12.65 -7.31
N GLY A 617 6.68 -13.86 -6.76
CA GLY A 617 7.18 -15.05 -7.46
C GLY A 617 6.39 -15.36 -8.73
N TRP A 618 5.06 -15.21 -8.71
CA TRP A 618 4.22 -15.38 -9.92
C TRP A 618 4.50 -14.34 -10.99
N ILE A 619 4.72 -13.08 -10.61
CA ILE A 619 5.11 -12.02 -11.56
C ILE A 619 6.45 -12.34 -12.20
N ILE A 620 7.44 -12.74 -11.39
CA ILE A 620 8.78 -13.10 -11.86
C ILE A 620 8.70 -14.32 -12.80
N GLU A 621 7.95 -15.36 -12.43
CA GLU A 621 7.68 -16.54 -13.28
C GLU A 621 7.19 -16.12 -14.67
N MET A 622 6.16 -15.28 -14.74
CA MET A 622 5.59 -14.82 -16.00
C MET A 622 6.54 -13.94 -16.81
N VAL A 623 7.29 -13.04 -16.18
CA VAL A 623 8.28 -12.17 -16.85
C VAL A 623 9.43 -13.00 -17.43
N VAL A 624 9.92 -14.00 -16.69
CA VAL A 624 11.00 -14.88 -17.14
C VAL A 624 10.54 -15.71 -18.35
N ASP A 625 9.36 -16.30 -18.29
CA ASP A 625 8.80 -17.06 -19.42
C ASP A 625 8.61 -16.19 -20.68
N LEU A 626 8.30 -14.89 -20.51
CA LEU A 626 8.18 -13.94 -21.64
C LEU A 626 9.52 -13.61 -22.29
N LEU A 627 10.60 -13.52 -21.52
CA LEU A 627 11.94 -13.23 -22.03
C LEU A 627 12.47 -14.34 -22.94
N VAL A 628 12.03 -15.58 -22.70
CA VAL A 628 12.53 -16.80 -23.36
C VAL A 628 11.52 -17.35 -24.40
N ALA A 629 10.40 -16.67 -24.63
CA ALA A 629 9.44 -17.05 -25.66
C ALA A 629 10.12 -17.08 -27.06
N PRO A 630 9.78 -18.05 -27.94
CA PRO A 630 10.46 -18.23 -29.22
C PRO A 630 10.40 -16.95 -30.05
N GLY A 631 11.56 -16.31 -30.19
CA GLY A 631 11.71 -14.96 -30.74
C GLY A 631 12.93 -14.20 -30.22
N ASN A 632 13.46 -14.58 -29.03
CA ASN A 632 14.71 -14.05 -28.51
C ASN A 632 15.79 -15.15 -28.42
N ASN A 633 16.60 -15.24 -29.49
CA ASN A 633 17.90 -15.89 -29.65
C ASN A 633 18.44 -16.79 -28.52
N LEU A 634 18.11 -18.08 -28.58
CA LEU A 634 19.12 -19.15 -28.55
C LEU A 634 18.97 -19.91 -29.88
N GLU A 635 19.80 -19.59 -30.87
CA GLU A 635 20.00 -20.47 -32.02
C GLU A 635 20.38 -21.85 -31.45
N SER A 636 19.49 -22.85 -31.58
CA SER A 636 19.62 -24.25 -31.14
C SER A 636 20.64 -24.54 -30.02
N VAL A 637 20.17 -24.85 -28.81
CA VAL A 637 21.06 -25.28 -27.72
C VAL A 637 21.92 -26.46 -28.18
N PRO A 638 23.27 -26.39 -28.08
CA PRO A 638 24.14 -27.49 -28.50
C PRO A 638 24.13 -28.60 -27.44
N TYR A 639 23.07 -29.43 -27.45
CA TYR A 639 22.80 -30.45 -26.43
C TYR A 639 23.98 -31.43 -26.23
N ALA A 640 24.64 -31.82 -27.32
CA ALA A 640 25.80 -32.69 -27.29
C ALA A 640 26.98 -32.10 -26.49
N GLN A 641 27.07 -30.78 -26.36
CA GLN A 641 28.14 -30.11 -25.62
C GLN A 641 27.78 -29.85 -24.14
N LEU A 642 26.47 -29.82 -23.83
CA LEU A 642 25.96 -29.74 -22.46
C LEU A 642 26.12 -31.09 -21.74
N VAL A 643 25.86 -32.19 -22.44
CA VAL A 643 25.90 -33.58 -21.95
C VAL A 643 27.33 -34.13 -22.00
N GLY A 644 27.66 -35.08 -21.11
CA GLY A 644 28.93 -35.81 -21.15
C GLY A 644 29.75 -35.64 -19.87
N ASP A 645 30.89 -34.96 -19.97
CA ASP A 645 31.76 -34.72 -18.83
C ASP A 645 30.98 -33.98 -17.71
N PRO A 646 31.49 -33.96 -16.47
CA PRO A 646 30.84 -33.21 -15.41
C PRO A 646 31.08 -31.70 -15.52
N TRP A 647 30.09 -30.92 -15.09
CA TRP A 647 30.19 -29.48 -14.85
C TRP A 647 30.48 -29.20 -13.39
N LEU A 648 31.41 -28.31 -13.10
CA LEU A 648 31.66 -27.80 -11.75
C LEU A 648 30.86 -26.53 -11.54
N VAL A 649 30.06 -26.47 -10.48
CA VAL A 649 29.38 -25.24 -10.10
C VAL A 649 30.39 -24.35 -9.38
N VAL A 650 30.83 -23.27 -10.01
CA VAL A 650 31.91 -22.41 -9.49
C VAL A 650 31.39 -21.17 -8.76
N ALA A 651 30.18 -20.73 -9.08
CA ALA A 651 29.49 -19.67 -8.36
C ALA A 651 27.99 -19.92 -8.35
N SER A 652 27.31 -19.46 -7.30
CA SER A 652 25.86 -19.60 -7.17
C SER A 652 25.24 -18.51 -6.31
N THR A 653 23.95 -18.26 -6.50
CA THR A 653 23.11 -17.50 -5.56
C THR A 653 22.24 -18.40 -4.67
N LEU A 654 22.19 -19.71 -4.94
CA LEU A 654 21.34 -20.66 -4.22
C LEU A 654 21.88 -20.93 -2.79
N PRO A 655 21.10 -20.65 -1.72
CA PRO A 655 21.56 -20.84 -0.34
C PRO A 655 21.98 -22.27 0.00
N LEU A 656 21.41 -23.25 -0.71
CA LEU A 656 21.69 -24.69 -0.58
C LEU A 656 23.19 -25.01 -0.70
N TRP A 657 23.95 -24.23 -1.47
CA TRP A 657 25.38 -24.47 -1.71
C TRP A 657 26.33 -23.78 -0.72
N LYS A 658 25.85 -22.88 0.15
CA LYS A 658 26.72 -22.08 1.05
C LYS A 658 27.60 -22.93 1.98
N ASN A 659 27.09 -24.09 2.40
CA ASN A 659 27.77 -25.03 3.29
C ASN A 659 28.33 -26.27 2.57
N ARG A 660 28.46 -26.22 1.24
CA ARG A 660 28.95 -27.34 0.41
C ARG A 660 30.23 -26.94 -0.35
N LYS A 661 30.92 -27.96 -0.88
CA LYS A 661 32.09 -27.84 -1.77
C LYS A 661 32.09 -28.98 -2.79
N ASN A 662 32.94 -28.89 -3.81
CA ASN A 662 33.08 -29.89 -4.88
C ASN A 662 31.74 -30.18 -5.57
N VAL A 663 30.91 -29.16 -5.78
CA VAL A 663 29.57 -29.32 -6.36
C VAL A 663 29.71 -29.57 -7.86
N ARG A 664 29.27 -30.74 -8.29
CA ARG A 664 29.42 -31.23 -9.66
C ARG A 664 28.08 -31.71 -10.19
N ILE A 665 27.77 -31.38 -11.43
CA ILE A 665 26.54 -31.78 -12.11
C ILE A 665 26.92 -32.54 -13.38
N THR A 666 26.36 -33.73 -13.57
CA THR A 666 26.64 -34.57 -14.73
C THR A 666 25.34 -34.88 -15.45
N TYR A 667 25.22 -34.42 -16.68
CA TYR A 667 24.11 -34.74 -17.57
C TYR A 667 24.51 -35.90 -18.48
N SER A 668 23.76 -37.00 -18.43
CA SER A 668 24.03 -38.23 -19.20
C SER A 668 22.86 -38.58 -20.13
N PRO A 669 23.12 -39.05 -21.36
CA PRO A 669 22.04 -39.42 -22.27
C PRO A 669 21.30 -40.66 -21.74
N ILE A 670 19.98 -40.69 -21.89
CA ILE A 670 19.15 -41.85 -21.55
C ILE A 670 18.89 -42.65 -22.83
N PRO A 671 19.20 -43.97 -22.87
CA PRO A 671 18.90 -44.80 -24.05
C PRO A 671 17.41 -44.74 -24.41
N HIS A 672 17.12 -44.56 -25.71
CA HIS A 672 15.76 -44.51 -26.28
C HIS A 672 14.90 -43.27 -25.93
N GLU A 673 15.46 -42.26 -25.27
CA GLU A 673 14.83 -40.95 -25.08
C GLU A 673 15.44 -39.93 -26.07
N PRO A 674 14.76 -38.80 -26.36
CA PRO A 674 15.31 -37.76 -27.22
C PRO A 674 16.55 -37.11 -26.57
N GLU A 675 17.46 -36.54 -27.38
CA GLU A 675 18.69 -35.88 -26.92
C GLU A 675 18.46 -34.71 -25.94
N THR A 676 17.22 -34.24 -25.88
CA THR A 676 16.73 -33.18 -25.01
C THR A 676 16.30 -33.69 -23.63
N THR A 677 16.35 -35.00 -23.40
CA THR A 677 16.00 -35.68 -22.14
C THR A 677 17.22 -36.43 -21.61
N PHE A 678 17.67 -36.10 -20.40
CA PHE A 678 18.90 -36.65 -19.85
C PHE A 678 18.79 -36.95 -18.35
N ASP A 679 19.65 -37.87 -17.90
CA ASP A 679 19.85 -38.19 -16.50
C ASP A 679 20.70 -37.10 -15.85
N ASP A 680 20.24 -36.60 -14.71
CA ASP A 680 20.93 -35.59 -13.91
C ASP A 680 21.48 -36.22 -12.62
N LEU A 681 22.80 -36.13 -12.46
CA LEU A 681 23.52 -36.52 -11.25
C LEU A 681 24.25 -35.30 -10.68
N VAL A 682 23.75 -34.82 -9.54
CA VAL A 682 24.42 -33.80 -8.74
C VAL A 682 25.21 -34.47 -7.62
N GLU A 683 26.49 -34.16 -7.53
CA GLU A 683 27.41 -34.65 -6.51
C GLU A 683 27.97 -33.46 -5.71
N TYR A 684 28.11 -33.62 -4.40
CA TYR A 684 28.72 -32.57 -3.56
C TYR A 684 29.28 -33.15 -2.26
N ASN A 685 30.19 -32.40 -1.64
CA ASN A 685 30.66 -32.67 -0.29
C ASN A 685 30.20 -31.58 0.70
N ASP A 686 30.09 -31.95 1.97
CA ASP A 686 30.00 -30.95 3.03
C ASP A 686 31.28 -30.12 3.10
N ARG A 687 31.14 -28.82 3.42
CA ARG A 687 32.27 -27.89 3.49
C ARG A 687 33.34 -28.31 4.50
N THR A 688 32.97 -29.08 5.52
CA THR A 688 33.87 -29.62 6.55
C THR A 688 34.44 -31.00 6.22
N ALA A 689 34.06 -31.61 5.08
CA ALA A 689 34.51 -32.94 4.70
C ALA A 689 36.03 -32.96 4.40
N LYS A 690 36.71 -34.02 4.86
CA LYS A 690 38.15 -34.21 4.59
C LYS A 690 38.39 -34.46 3.10
N PRO A 691 39.55 -34.08 2.54
CA PRO A 691 39.92 -34.40 1.16
C PRO A 691 39.80 -35.91 0.90
N GLY A 692 39.16 -36.29 -0.21
CA GLY A 692 38.92 -37.69 -0.59
C GLY A 692 37.69 -38.35 0.05
N SER A 693 36.85 -37.60 0.80
CA SER A 693 35.58 -38.13 1.33
C SER A 693 34.58 -38.42 0.19
N ALA A 694 33.80 -39.49 0.32
CA ALA A 694 32.77 -39.83 -0.67
C ALA A 694 31.70 -38.71 -0.78
N PRO A 695 31.29 -38.33 -2.01
CA PRO A 695 30.29 -37.29 -2.21
C PRO A 695 28.87 -37.77 -1.90
N SER A 696 28.03 -36.83 -1.45
CA SER A 696 26.58 -37.00 -1.45
C SER A 696 26.05 -36.88 -2.88
N THR A 697 24.97 -37.60 -3.19
CA THR A 697 24.40 -37.62 -4.56
C THR A 697 22.91 -37.28 -4.55
N VAL A 698 22.50 -36.51 -5.55
CA VAL A 698 21.10 -36.22 -5.90
C VAL A 698 20.90 -36.65 -7.34
N LYS A 699 19.86 -37.44 -7.59
CA LYS A 699 19.60 -38.05 -8.90
C LYS A 699 18.23 -37.66 -9.40
N GLY A 700 18.14 -37.28 -10.67
CA GLY A 700 16.89 -36.93 -11.32
C GLY A 700 16.89 -37.20 -12.82
N ILE A 701 15.78 -36.84 -13.46
CA ILE A 701 15.61 -36.84 -14.92
C ILE A 701 15.17 -35.45 -15.31
N ASP A 702 15.87 -34.87 -16.29
CA ASP A 702 15.49 -33.63 -16.95
C ASP A 702 14.75 -33.92 -18.24
N ARG A 703 13.56 -33.35 -18.39
CA ARG A 703 12.77 -33.40 -19.62
C ARG A 703 12.59 -31.99 -20.16
N LEU A 704 12.99 -31.76 -21.42
CA LEU A 704 12.79 -30.48 -22.09
C LEU A 704 11.29 -30.15 -22.12
N LYS A 705 10.96 -28.90 -21.77
CA LYS A 705 9.58 -28.40 -21.82
C LYS A 705 9.13 -28.37 -23.29
N ALA A 706 7.94 -28.91 -23.59
CA ALA A 706 7.46 -29.06 -24.96
C ALA A 706 7.41 -27.71 -25.70
N GLY A 707 8.10 -27.58 -26.83
CA GLY A 707 8.15 -26.33 -27.61
C GLY A 707 9.05 -25.22 -27.03
N ALA A 708 9.82 -25.50 -25.98
CA ALA A 708 10.85 -24.60 -25.46
C ALA A 708 12.24 -24.96 -26.01
N THR A 709 13.13 -23.98 -26.07
CA THR A 709 14.57 -24.18 -26.31
C THR A 709 15.31 -23.85 -25.02
N GLY A 710 16.04 -24.81 -24.45
CA GLY A 710 16.88 -24.55 -23.28
C GLY A 710 16.15 -24.47 -21.93
N GLN A 711 14.95 -25.05 -21.80
CA GLN A 711 14.20 -25.11 -20.54
C GLN A 711 13.80 -26.55 -20.19
N TRP A 712 14.07 -26.97 -18.96
CA TRP A 712 13.83 -28.33 -18.50
C TRP A 712 13.02 -28.37 -17.21
N LYS A 713 12.24 -29.44 -17.09
CA LYS A 713 11.62 -29.87 -15.83
C LYS A 713 12.43 -31.04 -15.28
N TRP A 714 13.02 -30.82 -14.12
CA TRP A 714 13.71 -31.83 -13.36
C TRP A 714 12.73 -32.60 -12.47
N ARG A 715 12.91 -33.90 -12.36
CA ARG A 715 12.18 -34.75 -11.41
C ARG A 715 13.13 -35.72 -10.71
N GLY A 716 13.09 -35.76 -9.38
CA GLY A 716 13.95 -36.63 -8.61
C GLY A 716 13.68 -38.13 -8.83
N LYS A 717 14.70 -38.96 -8.67
CA LYS A 717 14.60 -40.43 -8.72
C LYS A 717 14.46 -41.02 -7.31
N GLY A 718 13.82 -42.19 -7.20
CA GLY A 718 13.67 -42.91 -5.93
C GLY A 718 12.80 -42.15 -4.92
N LEU A 719 13.31 -41.96 -3.70
CA LEU A 719 12.61 -41.21 -2.63
C LEU A 719 12.36 -39.73 -2.99
N LEU A 720 13.08 -39.19 -3.98
CA LEU A 720 12.94 -37.80 -4.44
C LEU A 720 11.89 -37.62 -5.56
N MET A 721 11.12 -38.66 -5.92
CA MET A 721 10.08 -38.60 -6.96
C MET A 721 8.96 -37.58 -6.72
N ILE A 722 8.82 -37.12 -5.47
CA ILE A 722 7.89 -36.08 -5.04
C ILE A 722 8.42 -34.66 -5.26
N ALA A 723 9.71 -34.52 -5.55
CA ALA A 723 10.36 -33.23 -5.79
C ALA A 723 10.53 -32.99 -7.29
N SER A 724 10.16 -31.78 -7.72
CA SER A 724 10.38 -31.29 -9.07
C SER A 724 10.88 -29.85 -9.04
N SER A 725 11.74 -29.49 -9.98
CA SER A 725 12.19 -28.12 -10.19
C SER A 725 12.13 -27.77 -11.68
N HIS A 726 12.02 -26.49 -11.99
CA HIS A 726 12.15 -25.97 -13.35
C HIS A 726 13.44 -25.20 -13.43
N TRP A 727 14.21 -25.45 -14.49
CA TRP A 727 15.45 -24.73 -14.73
C TRP A 727 15.63 -24.44 -16.22
N GLN A 728 16.46 -23.44 -16.50
CA GLN A 728 16.74 -23.00 -17.86
C GLN A 728 18.20 -22.61 -18.03
N LEU A 729 18.69 -22.73 -19.26
CA LEU A 729 20.03 -22.31 -19.66
C LEU A 729 19.96 -20.86 -20.16
N LEU A 730 20.63 -19.95 -19.46
CA LEU A 730 20.70 -18.52 -19.80
C LEU A 730 21.85 -18.19 -20.76
N GLY A 731 22.93 -18.98 -20.70
CA GLY A 731 24.08 -18.81 -21.57
C GLY A 731 24.98 -20.04 -21.53
N LEU A 732 25.67 -20.30 -22.64
CA LEU A 732 26.60 -21.42 -22.78
C LEU A 732 27.71 -21.01 -23.75
N ASN A 733 28.96 -21.10 -23.29
CA ASN A 733 30.12 -21.17 -24.16
C ASN A 733 30.68 -22.59 -24.09
N ALA A 734 30.52 -23.32 -25.18
CA ALA A 734 30.91 -24.72 -25.27
C ALA A 734 32.12 -24.96 -26.18
N ASN A 735 32.66 -23.92 -26.82
CA ASN A 735 33.85 -24.01 -27.65
C ASN A 735 35.06 -23.51 -26.87
N ALA A 736 35.82 -24.42 -26.25
CA ALA A 736 37.06 -24.05 -25.58
C ALA A 736 38.09 -23.55 -26.61
N SER A 737 38.67 -22.38 -26.37
CA SER A 737 39.90 -21.94 -27.03
C SER A 737 40.89 -21.45 -25.96
N ASP A 738 42.17 -21.31 -26.30
CA ASP A 738 43.19 -20.77 -25.37
C ASP A 738 42.82 -19.36 -24.83
N ALA A 739 41.84 -18.67 -25.44
CA ALA A 739 41.34 -17.36 -25.03
C ALA A 739 39.94 -17.39 -24.37
N GLU A 740 39.16 -18.47 -24.51
CA GLU A 740 37.78 -18.54 -24.02
C GLU A 740 37.48 -19.88 -23.31
N PRO A 741 37.23 -19.87 -22.00
CA PRO A 741 36.91 -21.07 -21.23
C PRO A 741 35.48 -21.55 -21.47
N GLN A 742 35.23 -22.85 -21.28
CA GLN A 742 33.89 -23.41 -21.31
C GLN A 742 33.11 -23.07 -20.04
N TRP A 743 31.95 -22.46 -20.19
CA TRP A 743 31.06 -22.06 -19.10
C TRP A 743 29.61 -22.18 -19.48
N ALA A 744 28.75 -22.33 -18.47
CA ALA A 744 27.30 -22.25 -18.63
C ALA A 744 26.69 -21.46 -17.48
N VAL A 745 25.56 -20.80 -17.74
CA VAL A 745 24.77 -20.11 -16.71
C VAL A 745 23.39 -20.70 -16.72
N THR A 746 22.93 -21.19 -15.56
CA THR A 746 21.60 -21.76 -15.41
C THR A 746 20.79 -20.98 -14.38
N TYR A 747 19.49 -20.87 -14.64
CA TYR A 747 18.51 -20.31 -13.71
C TYR A 747 17.58 -21.40 -13.23
N PHE A 748 17.29 -21.38 -11.93
CA PHE A 748 16.36 -22.29 -11.26
C PHE A 748 15.18 -21.49 -10.73
N ALA A 749 13.97 -21.92 -11.07
CA ALA A 749 12.75 -21.37 -10.48
C ALA A 749 12.63 -21.78 -9.01
N SER A 750 11.91 -20.97 -8.22
CA SER A 750 11.62 -21.30 -6.82
C SER A 750 10.84 -22.60 -6.71
N THR A 751 11.18 -23.41 -5.72
CA THR A 751 10.44 -24.61 -5.31
C THR A 751 9.93 -24.45 -3.88
N LEU A 752 9.14 -25.41 -3.40
CA LEU A 752 8.71 -25.46 -1.99
C LEU A 752 9.89 -25.53 -1.00
N PHE A 753 11.09 -25.84 -1.46
CA PHE A 753 12.27 -26.08 -0.62
C PHE A 753 13.43 -25.12 -0.87
N THR A 754 13.44 -24.43 -2.02
CA THR A 754 14.54 -23.55 -2.43
C THR A 754 14.01 -22.30 -3.12
N PRO A 755 14.53 -21.10 -2.81
CA PRO A 755 14.21 -19.90 -3.57
C PRO A 755 14.75 -20.02 -5.00
N ALA A 756 14.28 -19.14 -5.88
CA ALA A 756 14.84 -19.03 -7.23
C ALA A 756 16.33 -18.61 -7.14
N GLY A 757 17.14 -19.08 -8.08
CA GLY A 757 18.57 -18.79 -8.05
C GLY A 757 19.30 -19.12 -9.34
N LEU A 758 20.59 -18.79 -9.34
CA LEU A 758 21.47 -18.89 -10.49
C LEU A 758 22.69 -19.72 -10.12
N ASP A 759 23.13 -20.54 -11.06
CA ASP A 759 24.42 -21.22 -10.99
C ASP A 759 25.27 -20.87 -12.21
N ILE A 760 26.58 -20.73 -11.97
CA ILE A 760 27.60 -20.59 -13.01
C ILE A 760 28.46 -21.85 -13.01
N TYR A 761 28.53 -22.50 -14.16
CA TYR A 761 29.25 -23.74 -14.37
C TYR A 761 30.55 -23.51 -15.12
N ALA A 762 31.54 -24.38 -14.86
CA ALA A 762 32.79 -24.47 -15.60
C ALA A 762 33.22 -25.93 -15.76
N ARG A 763 34.07 -26.23 -16.75
CA ARG A 763 34.62 -27.59 -16.95
C ARG A 763 35.86 -27.90 -16.12
N SER A 764 36.63 -26.87 -15.74
CA SER A 764 37.76 -26.98 -14.80
C SER A 764 37.66 -25.96 -13.67
N LYS A 765 38.25 -26.26 -12.52
CA LYS A 765 38.25 -25.36 -11.36
C LYS A 765 39.05 -24.07 -11.61
N GLU A 766 40.06 -24.14 -12.49
CA GLU A 766 40.87 -23.00 -12.92
C GLU A 766 40.33 -22.29 -14.16
N ALA A 767 39.19 -22.73 -14.72
CA ALA A 767 38.73 -22.25 -16.02
C ALA A 767 38.20 -20.81 -15.98
N LEU A 768 37.60 -20.36 -14.87
CA LEU A 768 36.99 -19.03 -14.76
C LEU A 768 37.64 -18.22 -13.63
N THR A 769 38.38 -17.15 -13.98
CA THR A 769 38.94 -16.21 -13.00
C THR A 769 37.85 -15.46 -12.24
N ASP A 770 38.20 -14.86 -11.09
CA ASP A 770 37.29 -13.99 -10.34
C ASP A 770 36.84 -12.78 -11.18
N GLU A 771 37.75 -12.16 -11.93
CA GLU A 771 37.38 -11.05 -12.82
C GLU A 771 36.40 -11.49 -13.92
N PHE A 772 36.54 -12.70 -14.45
CA PHE A 772 35.63 -13.21 -15.48
C PHE A 772 34.23 -13.44 -14.92
N VAL A 773 34.12 -14.04 -13.73
CA VAL A 773 32.81 -14.28 -13.11
C VAL A 773 32.16 -12.99 -12.66
N GLU A 774 32.91 -12.04 -12.11
CA GLU A 774 32.39 -10.70 -11.80
C GLU A 774 31.92 -9.97 -13.05
N GLY A 775 32.67 -10.05 -14.15
CA GLY A 775 32.28 -9.51 -15.45
C GLY A 775 30.98 -10.14 -15.98
N LEU A 776 30.88 -11.47 -15.92
CA LEU A 776 29.68 -12.21 -16.33
C LEU A 776 28.47 -11.85 -15.47
N VAL A 777 28.66 -11.73 -14.15
CA VAL A 777 27.59 -11.30 -13.22
C VAL A 777 27.14 -9.88 -13.54
N LYS A 778 28.06 -8.95 -13.82
CA LYS A 778 27.73 -7.57 -14.19
C LYS A 778 26.93 -7.48 -15.48
N GLU A 779 27.25 -8.30 -16.48
CA GLU A 779 26.44 -8.41 -17.71
C GLU A 779 25.05 -8.99 -17.42
N LEU A 780 24.98 -10.03 -16.58
CA LEU A 780 23.72 -10.64 -16.14
C LEU A 780 22.85 -9.66 -15.31
N GLU A 781 23.45 -8.79 -14.51
CA GLU A 781 22.77 -7.69 -13.80
C GLU A 781 22.15 -6.63 -14.73
N GLY A 782 22.53 -6.63 -16.02
CA GLY A 782 21.82 -5.88 -17.05
C GLY A 782 20.37 -6.35 -17.25
N ILE A 783 20.04 -7.56 -16.79
CA ILE A 783 18.68 -8.14 -16.82
C ILE A 783 18.00 -7.85 -15.46
N PRO A 784 16.98 -6.99 -15.37
CA PRO A 784 16.40 -6.54 -14.09
C PRO A 784 15.93 -7.66 -13.16
N ALA A 785 15.39 -8.75 -13.72
CA ALA A 785 14.96 -9.92 -12.95
C ALA A 785 16.15 -10.69 -12.33
N VAL A 786 17.26 -10.79 -13.05
CA VAL A 786 18.50 -11.43 -12.59
C VAL A 786 19.23 -10.55 -11.58
N LYS A 787 19.26 -9.24 -11.81
CA LYS A 787 19.82 -8.26 -10.86
C LYS A 787 19.24 -8.41 -9.45
N LYS A 788 17.90 -8.48 -9.33
CA LYS A 788 17.24 -8.70 -8.04
C LYS A 788 17.65 -10.03 -7.39
N LEU A 789 17.84 -11.10 -8.17
CA LEU A 789 18.28 -12.40 -7.65
C LEU A 789 19.72 -12.36 -7.12
N VAL A 790 20.60 -11.64 -7.83
CA VAL A 790 21.99 -11.44 -7.41
C VAL A 790 22.06 -10.55 -6.17
N GLU A 791 21.28 -9.46 -6.13
CA GLU A 791 21.19 -8.54 -4.97
C GLU A 791 20.64 -9.24 -3.72
N ASN A 792 19.60 -10.08 -3.86
CA ASN A 792 18.95 -10.75 -2.72
C ASN A 792 19.72 -11.99 -2.23
N GLY A 793 20.27 -12.79 -3.15
CA GLY A 793 20.95 -14.05 -2.80
C GLY A 793 22.43 -13.86 -2.43
N GLY A 794 23.07 -12.85 -3.03
CA GLY A 794 24.51 -12.63 -3.05
C GLY A 794 25.22 -13.73 -3.84
N MET A 795 25.80 -13.41 -5.00
CA MET A 795 26.61 -14.37 -5.74
C MET A 795 27.85 -14.76 -4.93
N PHE A 796 28.05 -16.05 -4.67
CA PHE A 796 29.21 -16.54 -3.91
C PHE A 796 29.94 -17.67 -4.64
N ARG A 797 31.26 -17.76 -4.41
CA ARG A 797 32.11 -18.84 -4.93
C ARG A 797 31.86 -20.15 -4.20
N ILE A 798 31.80 -21.24 -4.95
CA ILE A 798 31.77 -22.60 -4.40
C ILE A 798 33.20 -23.15 -4.38
N PRO A 799 33.73 -23.59 -3.23
CA PRO A 799 35.07 -24.15 -3.15
C PRO A 799 35.17 -25.49 -3.89
N HIS A 800 36.30 -25.72 -4.55
CA HIS A 800 36.69 -27.00 -5.16
C HIS A 800 38.12 -27.37 -4.72
N ASP A 801 38.33 -28.58 -4.21
CA ASP A 801 39.63 -29.06 -3.70
C ASP A 801 40.60 -29.47 -4.84
#